data_AF-A0A6A2XZ65-F1
#
_entry.id   AF-A0A6A2XZ65-F1
#
_cell.length_a   1.000
_cell.length_b   1.000
_cell.length_c   1.000
_cell.angle_alpha   90.00
_cell.angle_beta   90.00
_cell.angle_gamma   90.00
#
_symmetry.space_group_name_H-M   'P 1'
#
loop_
_entity.id
_entity.type
_entity.pdbx_description
1 polymer ?
#
loop_
_entity_poly.entity_id
_entity_poly.type
_entity_poly.pdbx_seq_one_letter_code
_entity_poly.pdbx_strand_id
1 'polypeptide(L)'
;MHESQRNDRNQRGQGRGRGHGRGGSRGRGRGWNYNNNNSNNNYEKGESSTRGRGRINPNSKYDKSQIRCYNCQKFGHYASECRAPNNKIEEKANYVEEKTDGKETLLLARKETDGGQANSWYLDSGASNHMCGRKDMFVELDESVSGNVSFGDDSTIAVKGRGNILIRLKDGRHQFISNVYYVPNMKSNILSLGQLVEKGYDIHMNNYNLSIKDDKNNFIAKVSMSKNRMFLINIQNDVAKCLKACYKDASWLWHLRFGHLNFGGLELLSKKEMVKGLPHINHPDQLCEGCLVGKQFRKSFPKESETRAKKPLELIHTDVCGPIKPSSLGNNNYFLLFIDDFSRKTWVYFLKQKSEVFEVFKKFKAAVERESGRKIKAMRSDRGGEFTSREFQEFCEANGIRRPMTVPRSPQQNGVAERKNRTILDMARSMLKSKKLPKEFWAEAVSCAVYLSNRSPTRSVWGKTPQEAWSGRKPGISHLRTFGSIAHVHVPDERRTKLDDKSESFIFIGYDANSKVYKLYNPDNKKFVISRDVVFNEEGEWDFNSHTDDFNFFPQFEEDEQTMREQLDESQQELATPPTSPTSTTQGDSSPSSSSSGSQSERVVQRTRSLRDLYEVTERQDNLTLFCLFADCEPVSFQEAVQEKKWRDAMDEEIKAIEKNDTWELTSLPKGHKAIGVKWVYKTKQNAKGEIERHKARLVAKGYSQKAGIDYDEVFALVARLETIRLIISLAAQNKWKIQQMDVKSAFLNGVLEEELYIQQPSGYEVKGHEDKVLKLKKALYGLKQAPRAWNSRIDKYFQENGFNKCPYEHALYIKIKDEDILIVCLNVDDLIFTGSNPSMFNEFKDVMMKEFEMTDMGLMAYYLGIEVKQQNDGIFISQESYAKEILKKFKMENCKPISTPAEYGIKMTKHEEGESVDPTFFKSLVGSLRYLTCTRPDILHAVGLVSRYMESPTTTHFKAAKRILRYLKGTIDFGLFYSVSNDYKLVGYSDSDWGGDIDNRRSTTGFVFFMGDIAFTWMSKKQPIVTLSTCEAEYVVATSCVCHAIWLRNLLKEIGLIQEEPTKVCVDNKSAIALAKNPVFHDRSKHIDIRYHYIRECVARKDVKVEYVKSQGQVADIFTKPLTSEDFLRLRNLLGVTRSSLREGVGS
;
A
#
# COMPACT_ATOMS: atom_id res chain seq x y z
N MET A 1 20.77 -13.08 -67.12
CA MET A 1 20.62 -13.72 -68.45
C MET A 1 19.29 -14.46 -68.49
N HIS A 2 18.82 -14.77 -69.70
CA HIS A 2 17.52 -15.37 -70.05
C HIS A 2 16.25 -14.54 -69.82
N GLU A 3 15.39 -14.63 -70.84
CA GLU A 3 14.08 -14.00 -70.98
C GLU A 3 12.96 -15.04 -70.85
N SER A 4 11.74 -14.61 -70.53
CA SER A 4 10.48 -14.91 -71.25
C SER A 4 9.31 -14.28 -70.47
N GLN A 5 8.42 -13.45 -71.01
CA GLN A 5 7.56 -13.48 -72.22
C GLN A 5 6.35 -14.43 -72.15
N ARG A 6 5.15 -13.83 -72.37
CA ARG A 6 3.88 -14.43 -72.85
C ARG A 6 3.09 -15.29 -71.83
N ASN A 7 1.75 -15.41 -71.89
CA ASN A 7 0.75 -14.69 -72.72
C ASN A 7 -0.67 -14.68 -72.11
N ASP A 8 -1.57 -13.96 -72.78
CA ASP A 8 -3.03 -13.89 -72.60
C ASP A 8 -3.77 -15.22 -72.31
N ARG A 9 -4.96 -15.11 -71.69
CA ARG A 9 -6.21 -15.36 -72.44
C ARG A 9 -7.50 -14.83 -71.79
N ASN A 10 -8.36 -14.26 -72.63
CA ASN A 10 -9.78 -14.00 -72.36
C ASN A 10 -10.57 -15.32 -72.23
N GLN A 11 -11.70 -15.30 -71.52
CA GLN A 11 -12.94 -15.87 -72.05
C GLN A 11 -14.21 -15.18 -71.48
N ARG A 12 -15.33 -15.36 -72.19
CA ARG A 12 -16.59 -14.63 -71.97
C ARG A 12 -17.65 -15.54 -71.34
N GLY A 13 -18.48 -14.99 -70.44
CA GLY A 13 -19.79 -15.55 -70.09
C GLY A 13 -20.91 -14.61 -70.55
N GLN A 14 -21.91 -15.12 -71.26
CA GLN A 14 -23.09 -14.35 -71.67
C GLN A 14 -24.30 -14.65 -70.77
N GLY A 15 -25.12 -13.63 -70.51
CA GLY A 15 -26.45 -13.78 -69.91
C GLY A 15 -27.41 -12.73 -70.45
N ARG A 16 -28.34 -13.13 -71.33
CA ARG A 16 -29.44 -12.28 -71.83
C ARG A 16 -30.73 -12.64 -71.09
N GLY A 17 -31.47 -11.64 -70.61
CA GLY A 17 -32.83 -11.81 -70.10
C GLY A 17 -33.61 -10.50 -70.20
N ARG A 18 -34.77 -10.52 -70.88
CA ARG A 18 -35.70 -9.38 -70.98
C ARG A 18 -36.92 -9.63 -70.10
N GLY A 19 -37.50 -8.58 -69.52
CA GLY A 19 -38.80 -8.65 -68.84
C GLY A 19 -39.39 -7.27 -68.61
N HIS A 20 -40.43 -6.89 -69.37
CA HIS A 20 -41.26 -5.72 -69.07
C HIS A 20 -42.43 -6.13 -68.17
N GLY A 21 -42.82 -5.25 -67.24
CA GLY A 21 -44.06 -5.39 -66.47
C GLY A 21 -44.67 -4.02 -66.17
N ARG A 22 -45.80 -3.70 -66.81
CA ARG A 22 -46.66 -2.56 -66.44
C ARG A 22 -47.71 -3.04 -65.46
N GLY A 23 -48.11 -2.20 -64.50
CA GLY A 23 -49.30 -2.47 -63.68
C GLY A 23 -49.52 -1.44 -62.58
N GLY A 24 -50.59 -0.64 -62.69
CA GLY A 24 -51.02 0.25 -61.62
C GLY A 24 -52.52 0.47 -61.66
N SER A 25 -53.19 0.40 -60.51
CA SER A 25 -54.57 0.90 -60.34
C SER A 25 -55.08 0.89 -58.89
N ARG A 26 -55.69 2.02 -58.51
CA ARG A 26 -56.97 2.17 -57.79
C ARG A 26 -57.13 1.67 -56.34
N GLY A 27 -57.44 2.63 -55.46
CA GLY A 27 -58.09 2.48 -54.14
C GLY A 27 -58.00 3.82 -53.39
N ARG A 28 -59.01 4.71 -53.42
CA ARG A 28 -60.23 4.73 -52.59
C ARG A 28 -59.92 4.52 -51.09
N GLY A 29 -60.15 5.45 -50.15
CA GLY A 29 -60.58 6.87 -50.24
C GLY A 29 -61.78 7.21 -49.33
N ARG A 30 -61.80 8.43 -48.75
CA ARG A 30 -62.70 8.94 -47.66
C ARG A 30 -62.37 8.31 -46.29
N GLY A 31 -62.53 8.99 -45.15
CA GLY A 31 -62.93 10.39 -44.80
C GLY A 31 -62.64 10.63 -43.30
N TRP A 32 -63.00 11.71 -42.61
CA TRP A 32 -63.48 13.08 -42.93
C TRP A 32 -63.30 13.92 -41.62
N ASN A 33 -63.36 15.26 -41.70
CA ASN A 33 -63.07 16.23 -40.60
C ASN A 33 -63.74 15.97 -39.23
N TYR A 34 -63.17 16.49 -38.13
CA TYR A 34 -63.69 17.72 -37.48
C TYR A 34 -62.78 18.33 -36.35
N ASN A 35 -62.66 19.66 -36.40
CA ASN A 35 -62.40 20.68 -35.36
C ASN A 35 -61.58 20.43 -34.06
N ASN A 36 -60.47 21.19 -33.97
CA ASN A 36 -60.30 22.34 -33.04
C ASN A 36 -60.30 22.12 -31.50
N ASN A 37 -59.12 22.24 -30.87
CA ASN A 37 -58.81 23.46 -30.09
C ASN A 37 -57.32 23.58 -29.65
N ASN A 38 -56.95 24.79 -29.20
CA ASN A 38 -55.75 25.13 -28.41
C ASN A 38 -55.50 24.16 -27.22
N SER A 39 -54.29 23.99 -26.67
CA SER A 39 -53.14 24.93 -26.60
C SER A 39 -51.77 24.25 -26.42
N ASN A 40 -50.72 24.85 -27.00
CA ASN A 40 -49.29 24.82 -26.60
C ASN A 40 -48.77 23.65 -25.73
N ASN A 41 -48.12 22.68 -26.39
CA ASN A 41 -46.78 22.21 -25.98
C ASN A 41 -46.12 21.39 -27.09
N ASN A 42 -44.97 21.87 -27.58
CA ASN A 42 -43.89 21.14 -28.27
C ASN A 42 -42.70 22.14 -28.37
N TYR A 43 -41.43 21.75 -28.23
CA TYR A 43 -40.63 20.95 -29.19
C TYR A 43 -40.70 21.58 -30.61
N GLU A 44 -39.62 21.71 -31.38
CA GLU A 44 -38.45 20.82 -31.47
C GLU A 44 -37.30 21.50 -32.26
N LYS A 45 -36.26 20.72 -32.58
CA LYS A 45 -35.30 20.86 -33.69
C LYS A 45 -34.17 21.92 -33.61
N GLY A 46 -32.99 21.42 -33.24
CA GLY A 46 -31.86 21.45 -34.20
C GLY A 46 -32.17 20.53 -35.41
N GLU A 47 -31.49 20.60 -36.54
CA GLU A 47 -30.04 20.52 -36.67
C GLU A 47 -29.53 21.05 -38.02
N SER A 48 -28.21 20.97 -38.19
CA SER A 48 -27.42 21.06 -39.44
C SER A 48 -27.06 22.47 -39.92
N SER A 49 -25.75 22.66 -40.13
CA SER A 49 -25.14 23.84 -40.76
C SER A 49 -24.10 23.39 -41.80
N THR A 50 -24.57 22.81 -42.89
CA THR A 50 -23.72 22.35 -43.99
C THR A 50 -23.03 23.54 -44.66
N ARG A 51 -21.70 23.61 -44.62
CA ARG A 51 -20.92 24.69 -45.26
C ARG A 51 -20.90 24.52 -46.79
N GLY A 52 -21.77 25.26 -47.49
CA GLY A 52 -21.74 25.42 -48.94
C GLY A 52 -21.21 26.80 -49.36
N ARG A 53 -20.24 26.86 -50.29
CA ARG A 53 -19.87 28.11 -50.99
C ARG A 53 -20.76 28.28 -52.21
N GLY A 54 -21.45 29.41 -52.32
CA GLY A 54 -22.24 29.78 -53.51
C GLY A 54 -22.47 31.28 -53.61
N ARG A 55 -22.37 31.84 -54.83
CA ARG A 55 -22.80 33.22 -55.15
C ARG A 55 -24.32 33.23 -55.40
N ILE A 56 -25.02 34.29 -55.02
CA ILE A 56 -26.47 34.47 -55.26
C ILE A 56 -26.74 35.80 -55.96
N ASN A 57 -27.83 35.82 -56.75
CA ASN A 57 -28.24 36.88 -57.68
C ASN A 57 -28.95 38.05 -56.95
N PRO A 58 -28.90 39.30 -57.46
CA PRO A 58 -29.17 40.50 -56.65
C PRO A 58 -30.60 41.06 -56.79
N ASN A 59 -31.67 40.25 -56.64
CA ASN A 59 -33.03 40.78 -56.83
C ASN A 59 -34.16 40.09 -56.05
N SER A 60 -34.14 40.18 -54.71
CA SER A 60 -35.33 39.99 -53.87
C SER A 60 -35.41 41.08 -52.79
N LYS A 61 -36.60 41.63 -52.56
CA LYS A 61 -36.83 42.68 -51.56
C LYS A 61 -36.99 42.05 -50.17
N TYR A 62 -36.04 42.31 -49.29
CA TYR A 62 -36.13 41.97 -47.87
C TYR A 62 -36.91 43.04 -47.08
N ASP A 63 -37.68 42.60 -46.08
CA ASP A 63 -38.18 43.50 -45.04
C ASP A 63 -37.01 44.04 -44.21
N LYS A 64 -36.97 45.36 -44.03
CA LYS A 64 -35.93 46.09 -43.29
C LYS A 64 -36.33 46.44 -41.85
N SER A 65 -37.55 46.11 -41.43
CA SER A 65 -38.10 46.43 -40.10
C SER A 65 -37.15 46.07 -38.95
N GLN A 66 -36.49 44.91 -39.03
CA GLN A 66 -35.54 44.37 -38.05
C GLN A 66 -34.11 44.92 -38.17
N ILE A 67 -33.81 45.73 -39.19
CA ILE A 67 -32.42 46.14 -39.53
C ILE A 67 -32.10 47.51 -38.91
N ARG A 68 -31.02 47.56 -38.11
CA ARG A 68 -30.54 48.78 -37.43
C ARG A 68 -29.42 49.46 -38.23
N CYS A 69 -29.61 50.74 -38.56
CA CYS A 69 -28.65 51.57 -39.28
C CYS A 69 -27.43 51.90 -38.41
N TYR A 70 -26.21 51.62 -38.87
CA TYR A 70 -24.98 51.89 -38.09
C TYR A 70 -24.65 53.39 -37.92
N ASN A 71 -25.11 54.26 -38.82
CA ASN A 71 -24.84 55.70 -38.76
C ASN A 71 -25.71 56.40 -37.70
N CYS A 72 -27.04 56.23 -37.73
CA CYS A 72 -27.96 56.88 -36.78
C CYS A 72 -28.60 55.97 -35.72
N GLN A 73 -28.26 54.68 -35.70
CA GLN A 73 -28.76 53.64 -34.78
C GLN A 73 -30.29 53.44 -34.73
N LYS A 74 -31.06 53.99 -35.68
CA LYS A 74 -32.50 53.72 -35.87
C LYS A 74 -32.73 52.49 -36.74
N PHE A 75 -33.88 51.84 -36.58
CA PHE A 75 -34.30 50.68 -37.36
C PHE A 75 -34.95 51.06 -38.71
N GLY A 76 -35.17 50.08 -39.59
CA GLY A 76 -35.97 50.22 -40.82
C GLY A 76 -35.21 50.57 -42.10
N HIS A 77 -33.90 50.84 -42.04
CA HIS A 77 -33.11 51.27 -43.20
C HIS A 77 -31.61 50.93 -43.05
N TYR A 78 -30.89 50.90 -44.18
CA TYR A 78 -29.43 50.70 -44.17
C TYR A 78 -28.66 52.01 -43.95
N ALA A 79 -27.38 51.92 -43.55
CA ALA A 79 -26.53 53.10 -43.34
C ALA A 79 -26.32 53.94 -44.62
N SER A 80 -26.39 53.33 -45.80
CA SER A 80 -26.38 53.99 -47.12
C SER A 80 -27.66 54.77 -47.44
N GLU A 81 -28.74 54.56 -46.68
CA GLU A 81 -30.05 55.19 -46.85
C GLU A 81 -30.34 56.22 -45.73
N CYS A 82 -29.34 56.48 -44.88
CA CYS A 82 -29.44 57.31 -43.69
C CYS A 82 -29.38 58.80 -44.04
N ARG A 83 -30.42 59.57 -43.67
CA ARG A 83 -30.48 61.03 -43.87
C ARG A 83 -29.81 61.85 -42.74
N ALA A 84 -29.09 61.22 -41.82
CA ALA A 84 -28.31 61.91 -40.79
C ALA A 84 -26.88 62.22 -41.29
N PRO A 85 -26.28 63.38 -40.96
CA PRO A 85 -24.94 63.74 -41.41
C PRO A 85 -23.86 62.79 -40.87
N ASN A 86 -22.85 62.51 -41.69
CA ASN A 86 -21.74 61.60 -41.34
C ASN A 86 -20.70 62.31 -40.47
N ASN A 87 -20.56 61.90 -39.20
CA ASN A 87 -19.39 62.24 -38.40
C ASN A 87 -18.23 61.26 -38.66
N LYS A 88 -17.39 61.57 -39.65
CA LYS A 88 -16.01 61.06 -39.73
C LYS A 88 -15.12 61.88 -38.80
N ILE A 89 -14.23 61.22 -38.06
CA ILE A 89 -13.02 61.84 -37.48
C ILE A 89 -11.87 60.83 -37.65
N GLU A 90 -10.76 61.25 -38.29
CA GLU A 90 -9.56 60.44 -38.52
C GLU A 90 -8.30 61.24 -38.08
N GLU A 91 -7.44 60.58 -37.31
CA GLU A 91 -5.98 60.79 -37.11
C GLU A 91 -5.35 62.10 -36.52
N LYS A 92 -4.38 61.84 -35.61
CA LYS A 92 -3.08 62.54 -35.37
C LYS A 92 -3.00 63.88 -34.60
N ALA A 93 -2.89 63.73 -33.26
CA ALA A 93 -1.85 64.25 -32.36
C ALA A 93 -1.32 65.71 -32.43
N ASN A 94 -1.44 66.45 -31.31
CA ASN A 94 -0.29 66.77 -30.44
C ASN A 94 -0.68 67.34 -29.04
N TYR A 95 0.31 67.43 -28.14
CA TYR A 95 0.27 67.79 -26.70
C TYR A 95 -0.23 69.22 -26.37
N VAL A 96 -0.84 69.37 -25.17
CA VAL A 96 -0.33 70.18 -24.02
C VAL A 96 -0.76 69.48 -22.71
N GLU A 97 0.00 69.68 -21.61
CA GLU A 97 -0.16 69.02 -20.31
C GLU A 97 -1.35 69.50 -19.45
N GLU A 98 -1.93 68.60 -18.65
CA GLU A 98 -2.43 68.93 -17.31
C GLU A 98 -1.64 68.06 -16.31
N LYS A 99 -1.05 68.66 -15.27
CA LYS A 99 -0.03 67.98 -14.44
C LYS A 99 -0.64 67.23 -13.25
N THR A 100 -0.50 65.91 -13.29
CA THR A 100 -0.50 65.04 -12.11
C THR A 100 0.70 64.11 -12.18
N ASP A 101 1.51 64.01 -11.11
CA ASP A 101 2.83 63.35 -11.10
C ASP A 101 2.80 61.80 -11.17
N GLY A 102 2.22 61.26 -12.24
CA GLY A 102 2.24 59.84 -12.59
C GLY A 102 2.99 59.61 -13.90
N LYS A 103 4.09 58.86 -13.87
CA LYS A 103 4.83 58.49 -15.09
C LYS A 103 3.98 57.58 -15.98
N GLU A 104 3.58 58.05 -17.17
CA GLU A 104 3.10 57.16 -18.21
C GLU A 104 4.16 56.09 -18.50
N THR A 105 3.77 54.82 -18.38
CA THR A 105 4.70 53.68 -18.39
C THR A 105 4.18 52.63 -19.36
N LEU A 106 4.94 52.40 -20.44
CA LEU A 106 4.49 51.70 -21.66
C LEU A 106 4.61 50.16 -21.61
N LEU A 107 5.21 49.62 -20.54
CA LEU A 107 5.34 48.18 -20.25
C LEU A 107 5.08 47.94 -18.74
N LEU A 108 4.97 46.68 -18.30
CA LEU A 108 4.41 46.29 -17.00
C LEU A 108 5.33 46.60 -15.77
N ALA A 109 5.65 47.87 -15.54
CA ALA A 109 6.36 48.34 -14.35
C ALA A 109 5.43 49.16 -13.43
N ARG A 110 4.92 48.51 -12.38
CA ARG A 110 3.97 49.08 -11.40
C ARG A 110 4.55 50.31 -10.67
N LYS A 111 3.86 51.45 -10.73
CA LYS A 111 3.96 52.48 -9.69
C LYS A 111 2.72 53.40 -9.57
N GLU A 112 1.79 53.01 -8.72
CA GLU A 112 1.03 53.96 -7.89
C GLU A 112 1.13 53.51 -6.43
N THR A 113 1.16 54.46 -5.52
CA THR A 113 1.41 54.28 -4.09
C THR A 113 0.10 54.13 -3.33
N ASP A 114 -0.32 52.89 -3.12
CA ASP A 114 -1.33 52.59 -2.09
C ASP A 114 -1.11 51.20 -1.48
N GLY A 115 -1.69 50.98 -0.30
CA GLY A 115 -1.48 49.79 0.53
C GLY A 115 -1.64 48.48 -0.26
N GLY A 116 -0.55 47.73 -0.41
CA GLY A 116 -0.47 46.64 -1.37
C GLY A 116 -1.48 45.51 -1.13
N GLN A 117 -2.61 45.53 -1.86
CA GLN A 117 -3.59 44.44 -1.84
C GLN A 117 -2.95 43.14 -2.33
N ALA A 118 -2.61 42.27 -1.38
CA ALA A 118 -1.89 41.01 -1.55
C ALA A 118 -2.54 40.01 -2.54
N ASN A 119 -3.80 40.24 -2.87
CA ASN A 119 -4.72 39.32 -3.52
C ASN A 119 -5.07 39.72 -4.98
N SER A 120 -4.45 40.76 -5.52
CA SER A 120 -4.70 41.22 -6.89
C SER A 120 -3.95 40.40 -7.95
N TRP A 121 -4.68 39.87 -8.93
CA TRP A 121 -4.18 39.12 -10.07
C TRP A 121 -4.49 39.84 -11.39
N TYR A 122 -3.49 39.89 -12.28
CA TYR A 122 -3.65 40.40 -13.64
C TYR A 122 -4.14 39.29 -14.56
N LEU A 123 -5.25 39.51 -15.25
CA LEU A 123 -5.78 38.62 -16.28
C LEU A 123 -5.10 38.94 -17.61
N ASP A 124 -4.22 38.06 -18.07
CA ASP A 124 -3.32 38.31 -19.20
C ASP A 124 -3.38 37.21 -20.26
N SER A 125 -3.50 37.60 -21.53
CA SER A 125 -3.44 36.71 -22.69
C SER A 125 -2.02 36.51 -23.24
N GLY A 126 -1.06 37.37 -22.89
CA GLY A 126 0.35 37.23 -23.29
C GLY A 126 1.12 36.19 -22.45
N ALA A 127 0.73 36.00 -21.18
CA ALA A 127 1.32 34.99 -20.32
C ALA A 127 0.90 33.56 -20.69
N SER A 128 1.87 32.67 -20.93
CA SER A 128 1.64 31.23 -21.19
C SER A 128 1.10 30.46 -19.98
N ASN A 129 1.42 30.90 -18.76
CA ASN A 129 1.07 30.20 -17.52
C ASN A 129 0.67 31.17 -16.40
N HIS A 130 -0.07 30.67 -15.41
CA HIS A 130 -0.28 31.36 -14.15
C HIS A 130 1.05 31.46 -13.38
N MET A 131 1.34 32.64 -12.82
CA MET A 131 2.59 32.90 -12.10
C MET A 131 2.32 33.68 -10.81
N CYS A 132 3.09 33.38 -9.77
CA CYS A 132 3.01 34.03 -8.46
C CYS A 132 4.42 34.22 -7.88
N GLY A 133 4.73 35.41 -7.37
CA GLY A 133 6.02 35.68 -6.70
C GLY A 133 6.03 35.44 -5.19
N ARG A 134 4.88 35.06 -4.61
CA ARG A 134 4.71 34.86 -3.17
C ARG A 134 4.68 33.38 -2.81
N LYS A 135 5.74 32.89 -2.14
CA LYS A 135 5.84 31.50 -1.68
C LYS A 135 4.70 31.12 -0.71
N ASP A 136 4.26 32.07 0.11
CA ASP A 136 3.21 31.90 1.12
C ASP A 136 1.78 31.74 0.54
N MET A 137 1.59 31.95 -0.77
CA MET A 137 0.31 31.68 -1.42
C MET A 137 0.15 30.20 -1.84
N PHE A 138 1.23 29.42 -1.85
CA PHE A 138 1.19 28.03 -2.29
C PHE A 138 0.78 27.08 -1.16
N VAL A 139 -0.15 26.18 -1.49
CA VAL A 139 -0.63 25.08 -0.64
C VAL A 139 0.28 23.87 -0.74
N GLU A 140 0.66 23.57 -1.97
CA GLU A 140 1.61 22.56 -2.39
C GLU A 140 2.56 23.28 -3.35
N LEU A 141 3.87 23.20 -3.09
CA LEU A 141 4.90 23.74 -3.96
C LEU A 141 5.96 22.67 -4.16
N ASP A 142 6.09 22.18 -5.38
CA ASP A 142 7.17 21.32 -5.80
C ASP A 142 8.36 22.19 -6.22
N GLU A 143 9.36 22.27 -5.35
CA GLU A 143 10.61 23.03 -5.58
C GLU A 143 11.62 22.27 -6.47
N SER A 144 11.34 21.01 -6.86
CA SER A 144 12.15 20.31 -7.88
C SER A 144 11.89 20.84 -9.29
N VAL A 145 10.73 21.46 -9.53
CA VAL A 145 10.35 22.07 -10.81
C VAL A 145 11.04 23.42 -10.99
N SER A 146 12.24 23.39 -11.56
CA SER A 146 13.02 24.56 -11.95
C SER A 146 12.88 24.87 -13.45
N GLY A 147 13.15 26.11 -13.84
CA GLY A 147 13.07 26.59 -15.23
C GLY A 147 13.22 28.11 -15.31
N ASN A 148 12.97 28.68 -16.49
CA ASN A 148 13.00 30.13 -16.72
C ASN A 148 11.73 30.60 -17.44
N VAL A 149 11.26 31.80 -17.11
CA VAL A 149 10.27 32.56 -17.89
C VAL A 149 11.00 33.61 -18.71
N SER A 150 10.84 33.58 -20.04
CA SER A 150 11.32 34.63 -20.94
C SER A 150 10.28 35.73 -21.11
N PHE A 151 10.75 36.98 -21.23
CA PHE A 151 9.93 38.15 -21.54
C PHE A 151 10.14 38.59 -23.01
N GLY A 152 9.35 39.57 -23.48
CA GLY A 152 9.39 40.05 -24.86
C GLY A 152 10.64 40.86 -25.25
N ASP A 153 11.62 40.96 -24.36
CA ASP A 153 12.94 41.56 -24.52
C ASP A 153 14.07 40.51 -24.40
N ASP A 154 13.73 39.22 -24.50
CA ASP A 154 14.58 38.05 -24.26
C ASP A 154 15.22 37.97 -22.85
N SER A 155 14.86 38.86 -21.92
CA SER A 155 15.25 38.73 -20.52
C SER A 155 14.58 37.50 -19.89
N THR A 156 15.25 36.88 -18.91
CA THR A 156 14.75 35.65 -18.26
C THR A 156 14.72 35.79 -16.73
N ILE A 157 13.69 35.21 -16.10
CA ILE A 157 13.56 35.10 -14.65
C ILE A 157 13.36 33.65 -14.25
N ALA A 158 14.12 33.19 -13.25
CA ALA A 158 14.08 31.81 -12.77
C ALA A 158 12.76 31.47 -12.04
N VAL A 159 12.17 30.35 -12.46
CA VAL A 159 11.15 29.59 -11.77
C VAL A 159 11.82 28.74 -10.69
N LYS A 160 11.35 28.84 -9.44
CA LYS A 160 11.86 28.07 -8.28
C LYS A 160 10.84 27.08 -7.72
N GLY A 161 9.88 26.67 -8.54
CA GLY A 161 8.90 25.65 -8.20
C GLY A 161 7.60 25.78 -8.97
N ARG A 162 6.76 24.75 -8.90
CA ARG A 162 5.40 24.73 -9.45
C ARG A 162 4.44 24.19 -8.40
N GLY A 163 3.23 24.74 -8.34
CA GLY A 163 2.32 24.40 -7.26
C GLY A 163 0.88 24.81 -7.44
N ASN A 164 0.12 24.64 -6.36
CA ASN A 164 -1.32 24.88 -6.29
C ASN A 164 -1.61 26.01 -5.29
N ILE A 165 -2.47 26.95 -5.66
CA ILE A 165 -2.91 28.07 -4.82
C ILE A 165 -4.40 27.89 -4.53
N LEU A 166 -4.79 27.88 -3.24
CA LEU A 166 -6.18 27.70 -2.82
C LEU A 166 -6.88 29.06 -2.73
N ILE A 167 -8.01 29.16 -3.40
CA ILE A 167 -8.77 30.40 -3.53
C ILE A 167 -10.21 30.22 -3.07
N ARG A 168 -10.75 31.28 -2.48
CA ARG A 168 -12.13 31.34 -2.00
C ARG A 168 -13.00 32.13 -2.97
N LEU A 169 -14.02 31.48 -3.51
CA LEU A 169 -15.03 32.11 -4.36
C LEU A 169 -16.00 32.94 -3.50
N LYS A 170 -16.69 33.89 -4.14
CA LYS A 170 -17.64 34.81 -3.46
C LYS A 170 -18.83 34.10 -2.81
N ASP A 171 -19.15 32.89 -3.23
CA ASP A 171 -20.18 32.01 -2.65
C ASP A 171 -19.67 31.17 -1.46
N GLY A 172 -18.40 31.33 -1.07
CA GLY A 172 -17.76 30.59 0.01
C GLY A 172 -17.19 29.23 -0.38
N ARG A 173 -17.42 28.74 -1.61
CA ARG A 173 -16.72 27.53 -2.12
C ARG A 173 -15.22 27.81 -2.23
N HIS A 174 -14.42 26.76 -2.10
CA HIS A 174 -12.97 26.84 -2.24
C HIS A 174 -12.56 26.05 -3.48
N GLN A 175 -11.59 26.56 -4.23
CA GLN A 175 -11.12 26.01 -5.50
C GLN A 175 -9.61 26.23 -5.63
N PHE A 176 -8.92 25.41 -6.43
CA PHE A 176 -7.49 25.60 -6.66
C PHE A 176 -7.23 26.30 -8.00
N ILE A 177 -6.39 27.35 -7.97
CA ILE A 177 -5.59 27.72 -9.15
C ILE A 177 -4.43 26.71 -9.18
N SER A 178 -4.60 25.66 -9.99
CA SER A 178 -3.58 24.62 -10.16
C SER A 178 -2.51 25.00 -11.17
N ASN A 179 -1.32 24.39 -11.08
CA ASN A 179 -0.22 24.59 -12.02
C ASN A 179 0.22 26.06 -12.16
N VAL A 180 0.40 26.74 -11.02
CA VAL A 180 1.01 28.07 -10.92
C VAL A 180 2.53 27.91 -10.78
N TYR A 181 3.32 28.72 -11.49
CA TYR A 181 4.76 28.78 -11.28
C TYR A 181 5.15 29.78 -10.17
N TYR A 182 6.08 29.38 -9.31
CA TYR A 182 6.68 30.25 -8.29
C TYR A 182 7.88 30.99 -8.88
N VAL A 183 7.76 32.32 -8.98
CA VAL A 183 8.73 33.21 -9.64
C VAL A 183 9.13 34.32 -8.66
N PRO A 184 10.09 34.08 -7.74
CA PRO A 184 10.33 34.91 -6.55
C PRO A 184 10.52 36.41 -6.81
N ASN A 185 11.08 36.77 -7.98
CA ASN A 185 11.39 38.16 -8.32
C ASN A 185 10.17 38.96 -8.83
N MET A 186 9.01 38.30 -9.03
CA MET A 186 7.84 38.89 -9.67
C MET A 186 6.90 39.57 -8.66
N LYS A 187 6.71 40.89 -8.78
CA LYS A 187 5.99 41.73 -7.79
C LYS A 187 4.46 41.84 -7.99
N SER A 188 3.91 41.10 -8.96
CA SER A 188 2.49 41.10 -9.36
C SER A 188 2.09 39.69 -9.78
N ASN A 189 0.95 39.17 -9.31
CA ASN A 189 0.49 37.83 -9.69
C ASN A 189 -0.22 37.87 -11.06
N ILE A 190 -0.01 36.85 -11.89
CA ILE A 190 -0.51 36.79 -13.27
C ILE A 190 -1.34 35.53 -13.46
N LEU A 191 -2.56 35.67 -13.96
CA LEU A 191 -3.48 34.59 -14.28
C LEU A 191 -3.62 34.50 -15.81
N SER A 192 -2.79 33.65 -16.43
CA SER A 192 -2.88 33.34 -17.87
C SER A 192 -4.30 32.97 -18.29
N LEU A 193 -4.84 33.72 -19.26
CA LEU A 193 -6.12 33.42 -19.91
C LEU A 193 -6.00 32.17 -20.80
N GLY A 194 -4.85 31.94 -21.44
CA GLY A 194 -4.61 30.74 -22.24
C GLY A 194 -4.73 29.46 -21.40
N GLN A 195 -4.11 29.44 -20.22
CA GLN A 195 -4.19 28.30 -19.29
C GLN A 195 -5.58 28.16 -18.62
N LEU A 196 -6.43 29.19 -18.63
CA LEU A 196 -7.85 29.05 -18.27
C LEU A 196 -8.65 28.37 -19.39
N VAL A 197 -8.44 28.77 -20.66
CA VAL A 197 -9.09 28.13 -21.82
C VAL A 197 -8.66 26.66 -21.96
N GLU A 198 -7.38 26.35 -21.74
CA GLU A 198 -6.86 24.96 -21.67
C GLU A 198 -7.61 24.10 -20.63
N LYS A 199 -7.98 24.71 -19.50
CA LYS A 199 -8.75 24.05 -18.42
C LYS A 199 -10.27 23.99 -18.68
N GLY A 200 -10.73 24.46 -19.84
CA GLY A 200 -12.14 24.43 -20.24
C GLY A 200 -12.98 25.61 -19.75
N TYR A 201 -12.37 26.71 -19.32
CA TYR A 201 -13.11 27.94 -19.01
C TYR A 201 -13.38 28.76 -20.28
N ASP A 202 -14.63 29.20 -20.43
CA ASP A 202 -15.07 30.04 -21.55
C ASP A 202 -14.92 31.53 -21.19
N ILE A 203 -14.35 32.33 -22.09
CA ILE A 203 -13.89 33.71 -21.82
C ILE A 203 -14.45 34.67 -22.85
N HIS A 204 -15.40 35.51 -22.42
CA HIS A 204 -16.05 36.51 -23.28
C HIS A 204 -15.67 37.92 -22.85
N MET A 205 -15.02 38.66 -23.75
CA MET A 205 -14.76 40.09 -23.60
C MET A 205 -15.83 40.90 -24.37
N ASN A 206 -16.60 41.74 -23.67
CA ASN A 206 -17.55 42.67 -24.27
C ASN A 206 -17.69 43.95 -23.45
N ASN A 207 -17.97 45.08 -24.10
CA ASN A 207 -18.30 46.37 -23.47
C ASN A 207 -17.38 46.73 -22.27
N TYR A 208 -16.06 46.72 -22.48
CA TYR A 208 -15.02 46.96 -21.45
C TYR A 208 -15.06 46.02 -20.23
N ASN A 209 -15.61 44.81 -20.38
CA ASN A 209 -15.66 43.78 -19.36
C ASN A 209 -15.16 42.43 -19.91
N LEU A 210 -14.34 41.75 -19.12
CA LEU A 210 -13.97 40.35 -19.30
C LEU A 210 -14.89 39.51 -18.41
N SER A 211 -15.49 38.46 -18.96
CA SER A 211 -16.30 37.49 -18.22
C SER A 211 -15.77 36.07 -18.40
N ILE A 212 -15.74 35.32 -17.30
CA ILE A 212 -15.22 33.95 -17.22
C ILE A 212 -16.35 33.02 -16.79
N LYS A 213 -16.50 31.89 -17.48
CA LYS A 213 -17.46 30.82 -17.16
C LYS A 213 -16.79 29.45 -17.10
N ASP A 214 -17.40 28.49 -16.41
CA ASP A 214 -16.94 27.10 -16.39
C ASP A 214 -17.50 26.25 -17.55
N ASP A 215 -17.08 24.98 -17.58
CA ASP A 215 -17.49 23.93 -18.52
C ASP A 215 -19.00 23.69 -18.58
N LYS A 216 -19.73 24.10 -17.54
CA LYS A 216 -21.18 23.99 -17.39
C LYS A 216 -21.90 25.32 -17.61
N ASN A 217 -21.21 26.31 -18.18
CA ASN A 217 -21.72 27.65 -18.49
C ASN A 217 -22.07 28.47 -17.22
N ASN A 218 -21.66 28.05 -16.02
CA ASN A 218 -21.87 28.82 -14.79
C ASN A 218 -20.99 30.07 -14.80
N PHE A 219 -21.49 31.17 -14.24
CA PHE A 219 -20.78 32.43 -14.19
C PHE A 219 -19.75 32.45 -13.04
N ILE A 220 -18.46 32.56 -13.36
CA ILE A 220 -17.37 32.54 -12.38
C ILE A 220 -16.95 33.97 -12.00
N ALA A 221 -16.71 34.84 -12.98
CA ALA A 221 -16.25 36.21 -12.73
C ALA A 221 -16.69 37.20 -13.82
N LYS A 222 -16.96 38.44 -13.40
CA LYS A 222 -16.96 39.62 -14.27
C LYS A 222 -15.86 40.56 -13.78
N VAL A 223 -15.05 41.07 -14.70
CA VAL A 223 -13.95 41.98 -14.42
C VAL A 223 -14.04 43.14 -15.40
N SER A 224 -14.29 44.34 -14.88
CA SER A 224 -14.28 45.56 -15.69
C SER A 224 -12.84 45.99 -15.97
N MET A 225 -12.62 46.58 -17.14
CA MET A 225 -11.32 47.12 -17.54
C MET A 225 -10.94 48.31 -16.63
N SER A 226 -9.72 48.30 -16.10
CA SER A 226 -9.18 49.42 -15.32
C SER A 226 -8.83 50.64 -16.21
N LYS A 227 -8.57 51.80 -15.59
CA LYS A 227 -8.08 53.01 -16.28
C LYS A 227 -6.88 52.71 -17.18
N ASN A 228 -5.96 51.86 -16.70
CA ASN A 228 -4.73 51.48 -17.41
C ASN A 228 -4.95 50.34 -18.41
N ARG A 229 -6.20 50.13 -18.87
CA ARG A 229 -6.63 49.13 -19.87
C ARG A 229 -6.46 47.65 -19.48
N MET A 230 -5.92 47.36 -18.29
CA MET A 230 -5.73 46.01 -17.76
C MET A 230 -7.01 45.47 -17.08
N PHE A 231 -7.20 44.15 -17.12
CA PHE A 231 -8.22 43.46 -16.33
C PHE A 231 -7.60 42.92 -15.03
N LEU A 232 -8.07 43.41 -13.88
CA LEU A 232 -7.54 43.05 -12.56
C LEU A 232 -8.62 42.37 -11.72
N ILE A 233 -8.35 41.16 -11.24
CA ILE A 233 -9.26 40.42 -10.36
C ILE A 233 -8.66 40.24 -8.97
N ASN A 234 -9.42 40.60 -7.95
CA ASN A 234 -9.03 40.42 -6.56
C ASN A 234 -9.48 39.01 -6.12
N ILE A 235 -8.54 38.09 -5.97
CA ILE A 235 -8.80 36.69 -5.64
C ILE A 235 -8.39 36.45 -4.19
N GLN A 236 -9.37 36.17 -3.31
CA GLN A 236 -9.10 35.83 -1.92
C GLN A 236 -8.35 34.50 -1.86
N ASN A 237 -7.04 34.57 -1.63
CA ASN A 237 -6.21 33.43 -1.28
C ASN A 237 -6.61 32.92 0.12
N ASP A 238 -6.69 31.60 0.30
CA ASP A 238 -7.00 30.96 1.57
C ASP A 238 -5.86 29.98 1.90
N VAL A 239 -5.26 30.10 3.08
CA VAL A 239 -4.05 29.34 3.42
C VAL A 239 -4.44 27.90 3.72
N ALA A 240 -3.79 26.94 3.06
CA ALA A 240 -3.90 25.54 3.44
C ALA A 240 -3.16 25.28 4.76
N LYS A 241 -3.87 25.53 5.85
CA LYS A 241 -3.73 24.71 7.06
C LYS A 241 -3.79 23.25 6.61
N CYS A 242 -2.75 22.45 6.89
CA CYS A 242 -2.64 21.07 6.42
C CYS A 242 -3.98 20.33 6.56
N LEU A 243 -4.42 19.66 5.48
CA LEU A 243 -5.81 19.24 5.29
C LEU A 243 -6.21 18.05 6.18
N LYS A 244 -6.27 18.31 7.47
CA LYS A 244 -6.78 17.45 8.54
C LYS A 244 -8.31 17.35 8.47
N ALA A 245 -8.77 16.74 7.38
CA ALA A 245 -10.17 16.52 7.00
C ALA A 245 -11.07 17.75 7.26
N CYS A 246 -11.10 18.71 6.33
CA CYS A 246 -11.98 19.88 6.39
C CYS A 246 -13.43 19.46 6.74
N TYR A 247 -13.94 19.81 7.93
CA TYR A 247 -15.19 19.28 8.49
C TYR A 247 -16.46 19.90 7.89
N LYS A 248 -16.38 20.27 6.61
CA LYS A 248 -17.46 20.89 5.81
C LYS A 248 -18.48 19.87 5.31
N ASP A 249 -18.12 18.58 5.29
CA ASP A 249 -19.09 17.49 5.26
C ASP A 249 -19.53 17.16 6.70
N ALA A 250 -20.83 17.29 6.96
CA ALA A 250 -21.42 16.97 8.26
C ALA A 250 -21.16 15.50 8.68
N SER A 251 -21.01 14.58 7.72
CA SER A 251 -20.70 13.17 7.96
C SER A 251 -19.38 13.01 8.73
N TRP A 252 -18.36 13.79 8.36
CA TRP A 252 -17.04 13.80 9.00
C TRP A 252 -17.07 14.45 10.39
N LEU A 253 -17.82 15.54 10.56
CA LEU A 253 -18.00 16.17 11.88
C LEU A 253 -18.71 15.22 12.85
N TRP A 254 -19.75 14.51 12.41
CA TRP A 254 -20.44 13.51 13.24
C TRP A 254 -19.60 12.25 13.49
N HIS A 255 -18.72 11.86 12.56
CA HIS A 255 -17.72 10.82 12.78
C HIS A 255 -16.79 11.13 13.96
N LEU A 256 -16.28 12.37 14.06
CA LEU A 256 -15.48 12.79 15.21
C LEU A 256 -16.30 12.91 16.50
N ARG A 257 -17.47 13.55 16.45
CA ARG A 257 -18.37 13.71 17.62
C ARG A 257 -18.83 12.38 18.23
N PHE A 258 -18.84 11.29 17.46
CA PHE A 258 -19.10 9.92 17.94
C PHE A 258 -17.84 9.10 18.29
N GLY A 259 -16.66 9.70 18.38
CA GLY A 259 -15.43 9.00 18.77
C GLY A 259 -14.89 8.08 17.69
N HIS A 260 -14.88 8.58 16.45
CA HIS A 260 -14.47 7.86 15.24
C HIS A 260 -15.35 6.63 14.95
N LEU A 261 -16.68 6.76 15.13
CA LEU A 261 -17.63 5.68 14.81
C LEU A 261 -17.69 5.44 13.30
N ASN A 262 -17.70 4.19 12.85
CA ASN A 262 -17.72 3.86 11.42
C ASN A 262 -18.95 4.45 10.71
N PHE A 263 -18.79 4.87 9.45
CA PHE A 263 -19.83 5.58 8.71
C PHE A 263 -21.12 4.76 8.57
N GLY A 264 -21.05 3.45 8.30
CA GLY A 264 -22.24 2.56 8.32
C GLY A 264 -22.93 2.45 9.70
N GLY A 265 -22.26 2.82 10.79
CA GLY A 265 -22.87 2.97 12.11
C GLY A 265 -23.65 4.28 12.24
N LEU A 266 -23.12 5.40 11.73
CA LEU A 266 -23.83 6.69 11.64
C LEU A 266 -25.04 6.61 10.70
N GLU A 267 -24.85 5.98 9.54
CA GLU A 267 -25.90 5.69 8.57
C GLU A 267 -27.04 4.88 9.21
N LEU A 268 -26.71 3.85 10.01
CA LEU A 268 -27.70 3.04 10.73
C LEU A 268 -28.44 3.84 11.83
N LEU A 269 -27.75 4.74 12.53
CA LEU A 269 -28.40 5.66 13.49
C LEU A 269 -29.38 6.60 12.79
N SER A 270 -29.00 7.12 11.61
CA SER A 270 -29.80 8.00 10.77
C SER A 270 -31.03 7.27 10.20
N LYS A 271 -30.82 6.21 9.40
CA LYS A 271 -31.86 5.47 8.67
C LYS A 271 -32.89 4.76 9.57
N LYS A 272 -32.63 4.65 10.88
CA LYS A 272 -33.56 4.08 11.87
C LYS A 272 -33.94 5.05 13.00
N GLU A 273 -33.61 6.33 12.85
CA GLU A 273 -33.90 7.41 13.83
C GLU A 273 -33.57 7.05 15.29
N MET A 274 -32.45 6.35 15.51
CA MET A 274 -32.11 5.78 16.83
C MET A 274 -31.70 6.85 17.87
N VAL A 275 -31.53 8.08 17.42
CA VAL A 275 -31.04 9.25 18.17
C VAL A 275 -31.77 10.51 17.70
N LYS A 276 -31.97 11.49 18.58
CA LYS A 276 -32.56 12.79 18.20
C LYS A 276 -31.48 13.82 17.89
N GLY A 277 -31.50 14.38 16.67
CA GLY A 277 -30.61 15.46 16.23
C GLY A 277 -29.42 15.05 15.35
N LEU A 278 -29.48 13.89 14.69
CA LEU A 278 -28.54 13.50 13.63
C LEU A 278 -29.11 13.94 12.25
N PRO A 279 -28.34 14.59 11.37
CA PRO A 279 -28.75 14.81 9.98
C PRO A 279 -28.64 13.52 9.15
N HIS A 280 -29.20 13.51 7.94
CA HIS A 280 -28.99 12.38 7.03
C HIS A 280 -27.54 12.33 6.56
N ILE A 281 -26.83 11.25 6.92
CA ILE A 281 -25.41 11.04 6.63
C ILE A 281 -25.27 10.02 5.50
N ASN A 282 -24.56 10.40 4.44
CA ASN A 282 -24.14 9.52 3.35
C ASN A 282 -22.70 9.05 3.58
N HIS A 283 -22.28 7.98 2.91
CA HIS A 283 -20.92 7.43 3.06
C HIS A 283 -19.89 8.21 2.23
N PRO A 284 -18.85 8.83 2.83
CA PRO A 284 -17.73 9.38 2.08
C PRO A 284 -16.66 8.30 1.85
N ASP A 285 -16.20 8.15 0.61
CA ASP A 285 -15.17 7.16 0.23
C ASP A 285 -13.75 7.67 0.52
N GLN A 286 -13.52 8.06 1.77
CA GLN A 286 -12.29 8.70 2.25
C GLN A 286 -11.79 8.05 3.56
N LEU A 287 -10.47 8.05 3.74
CA LEU A 287 -9.82 7.35 4.86
C LEU A 287 -9.58 8.30 6.05
N CYS A 288 -10.04 7.90 7.24
CA CYS A 288 -9.76 8.63 8.48
C CYS A 288 -8.45 8.14 9.11
N GLU A 289 -7.45 9.01 9.17
CA GLU A 289 -6.14 8.75 9.78
C GLU A 289 -6.27 8.23 11.23
N GLY A 290 -7.11 8.90 12.04
CA GLY A 290 -7.41 8.48 13.42
C GLY A 290 -8.06 7.09 13.51
N CYS A 291 -8.81 6.66 12.49
CA CYS A 291 -9.30 5.29 12.39
C CYS A 291 -8.21 4.30 11.98
N LEU A 292 -7.37 4.64 10.99
CA LEU A 292 -6.28 3.76 10.54
C LEU A 292 -5.34 3.43 11.71
N VAL A 293 -4.81 4.46 12.37
CA VAL A 293 -3.83 4.31 13.44
C VAL A 293 -4.46 3.78 14.75
N GLY A 294 -5.77 3.94 14.95
CA GLY A 294 -6.46 3.51 16.17
C GLY A 294 -7.21 2.17 16.09
N LYS A 295 -7.66 1.75 14.91
CA LYS A 295 -8.69 0.71 14.71
C LYS A 295 -8.41 -0.29 13.57
N GLN A 296 -7.19 -0.36 13.04
CA GLN A 296 -6.82 -1.34 12.01
C GLN A 296 -6.67 -2.77 12.59
N PHE A 297 -7.43 -3.74 12.09
CA PHE A 297 -7.35 -5.16 12.50
C PHE A 297 -7.62 -6.15 11.35
N ARG A 298 -7.04 -7.36 11.41
CA ARG A 298 -7.40 -8.48 10.50
C ARG A 298 -8.87 -8.89 10.76
N LYS A 299 -9.68 -9.03 9.70
CA LYS A 299 -11.12 -9.38 9.76
C LYS A 299 -11.37 -10.60 10.67
N SER A 300 -12.38 -10.54 11.53
CA SER A 300 -12.73 -11.60 12.48
C SER A 300 -13.97 -12.39 12.02
N PHE A 301 -13.95 -13.70 12.27
CA PHE A 301 -15.06 -14.60 11.98
C PHE A 301 -16.31 -14.27 12.82
N PRO A 302 -17.53 -14.48 12.27
CA PRO A 302 -18.73 -14.52 13.10
C PRO A 302 -18.73 -15.79 13.95
N LYS A 303 -19.00 -15.62 15.25
CA LYS A 303 -19.56 -16.68 16.10
C LYS A 303 -20.69 -16.06 16.90
N GLU A 304 -21.86 -16.67 16.82
CA GLU A 304 -22.91 -16.48 17.81
C GLU A 304 -22.59 -17.33 19.05
N SER A 305 -23.18 -16.99 20.19
CA SER A 305 -22.99 -17.71 21.45
C SER A 305 -24.28 -17.67 22.25
N GLU A 306 -24.65 -18.79 22.87
CA GLU A 306 -26.02 -19.05 23.31
C GLU A 306 -26.45 -18.27 24.56
N THR A 307 -27.77 -18.20 24.77
CA THR A 307 -28.46 -17.70 25.96
C THR A 307 -28.16 -16.23 26.35
N ARG A 308 -29.09 -15.34 26.02
CA ARG A 308 -29.09 -13.92 26.42
C ARG A 308 -30.06 -13.67 27.57
N ALA A 309 -29.76 -12.72 28.44
CA ALA A 309 -30.70 -12.18 29.42
C ALA A 309 -32.01 -11.70 28.76
N LYS A 310 -33.16 -11.96 29.40
CA LYS A 310 -34.49 -11.54 28.90
C LYS A 310 -34.94 -10.20 29.50
N LYS A 311 -34.33 -9.76 30.60
CA LYS A 311 -34.57 -8.49 31.29
C LYS A 311 -33.25 -7.83 31.72
N PRO A 312 -33.19 -6.48 31.86
CA PRO A 312 -32.07 -5.80 32.50
C PRO A 312 -31.74 -6.35 33.90
N LEU A 313 -30.45 -6.34 34.24
CA LEU A 313 -29.82 -6.81 35.49
C LEU A 313 -29.95 -8.32 35.79
N GLU A 314 -30.42 -9.14 34.84
CA GLU A 314 -30.40 -10.61 35.01
C GLU A 314 -28.99 -11.20 34.90
N LEU A 315 -28.10 -10.57 34.13
CA LEU A 315 -26.68 -10.91 34.05
C LEU A 315 -25.86 -9.65 33.74
N ILE A 316 -24.83 -9.42 34.53
CA ILE A 316 -23.83 -8.38 34.30
C ILE A 316 -22.48 -9.05 34.00
N HIS A 317 -21.80 -8.63 32.94
CA HIS A 317 -20.42 -9.02 32.65
C HIS A 317 -19.48 -7.93 33.16
N THR A 318 -18.37 -8.33 33.78
CA THR A 318 -17.39 -7.40 34.38
C THR A 318 -15.96 -7.78 34.00
N ASP A 319 -15.08 -6.78 33.84
CA ASP A 319 -13.66 -6.98 33.52
C ASP A 319 -12.82 -5.75 33.92
N VAL A 320 -11.57 -5.96 34.34
CA VAL A 320 -10.62 -4.91 34.78
C VAL A 320 -9.50 -4.78 33.76
N CYS A 321 -9.37 -3.60 33.16
CA CYS A 321 -8.34 -3.31 32.17
C CYS A 321 -7.22 -2.43 32.76
N GLY A 322 -5.98 -2.92 32.70
CA GLY A 322 -4.77 -2.24 33.14
C GLY A 322 -3.68 -3.21 33.61
N PRO A 323 -2.52 -2.72 34.08
CA PRO A 323 -2.19 -1.31 34.27
C PRO A 323 -1.94 -0.58 32.95
N ILE A 324 -2.39 0.67 32.86
CA ILE A 324 -2.11 1.57 31.75
C ILE A 324 -0.97 2.51 32.17
N LYS A 325 -0.04 2.79 31.25
CA LYS A 325 1.06 3.74 31.44
C LYS A 325 1.04 4.82 30.35
N PRO A 326 1.22 6.11 30.67
CA PRO A 326 1.31 6.69 32.01
C PRO A 326 0.00 6.57 32.81
N SER A 327 0.05 6.89 34.10
CA SER A 327 -1.11 7.09 34.95
C SER A 327 -2.05 8.14 34.35
N SER A 328 -3.34 8.11 34.70
CA SER A 328 -4.24 9.22 34.30
C SER A 328 -3.98 10.48 35.13
N LEU A 329 -4.49 11.64 34.70
CA LEU A 329 -4.43 12.90 35.46
C LEU A 329 -4.98 12.78 36.90
N GLY A 330 -5.85 11.79 37.18
CA GLY A 330 -6.35 11.46 38.51
C GLY A 330 -5.50 10.43 39.29
N ASN A 331 -4.28 10.14 38.84
CA ASN A 331 -3.40 9.08 39.33
C ASN A 331 -4.02 7.66 39.32
N ASN A 332 -4.92 7.39 38.38
CA ASN A 332 -5.50 6.06 38.16
C ASN A 332 -4.60 5.22 37.25
N ASN A 333 -4.63 3.89 37.44
CA ASN A 333 -3.83 2.92 36.67
C ASN A 333 -4.70 1.90 35.91
N TYR A 334 -5.96 1.71 36.33
CA TYR A 334 -6.88 0.71 35.79
C TYR A 334 -8.26 1.33 35.52
N PHE A 335 -9.06 0.69 34.68
CA PHE A 335 -10.51 0.92 34.63
C PHE A 335 -11.30 -0.38 34.68
N LEU A 336 -12.48 -0.31 35.29
CA LEU A 336 -13.43 -1.41 35.49
C LEU A 336 -14.69 -1.12 34.68
N LEU A 337 -15.10 -2.05 33.82
CA LEU A 337 -16.38 -1.98 33.11
C LEU A 337 -17.41 -2.93 33.73
N PHE A 338 -18.62 -2.43 33.95
CA PHE A 338 -19.81 -3.25 34.15
C PHE A 338 -20.71 -3.15 32.92
N ILE A 339 -21.23 -4.29 32.43
CA ILE A 339 -22.00 -4.38 31.18
C ILE A 339 -23.25 -5.24 31.40
N ASP A 340 -24.42 -4.63 31.29
CA ASP A 340 -25.71 -5.35 31.34
C ASP A 340 -25.89 -6.22 30.08
N ASP A 341 -26.25 -7.50 30.23
CA ASP A 341 -26.34 -8.43 29.10
C ASP A 341 -27.51 -8.13 28.16
N PHE A 342 -28.62 -7.64 28.71
CA PHE A 342 -29.84 -7.34 27.95
C PHE A 342 -29.66 -6.10 27.08
N SER A 343 -29.35 -4.94 27.68
CA SER A 343 -29.27 -3.64 27.01
C SER A 343 -27.89 -3.32 26.42
N ARG A 344 -26.83 -4.05 26.81
CA ARG A 344 -25.42 -3.69 26.55
C ARG A 344 -25.04 -2.29 27.03
N LYS A 345 -25.84 -1.68 27.92
CA LYS A 345 -25.49 -0.49 28.68
C LYS A 345 -24.19 -0.77 29.44
N THR A 346 -23.26 0.18 29.38
CA THR A 346 -21.92 0.06 29.97
C THR A 346 -21.69 1.22 30.93
N TRP A 347 -21.17 0.90 32.10
CA TRP A 347 -20.68 1.85 33.10
C TRP A 347 -19.16 1.64 33.24
N VAL A 348 -18.45 2.71 33.59
CA VAL A 348 -16.99 2.69 33.79
C VAL A 348 -16.61 3.38 35.09
N TYR A 349 -15.64 2.80 35.77
CA TYR A 349 -15.03 3.34 36.98
C TYR A 349 -13.51 3.26 36.85
N PHE A 350 -12.80 4.27 37.36
CA PHE A 350 -11.34 4.34 37.33
C PHE A 350 -10.78 3.98 38.70
N LEU A 351 -9.68 3.23 38.71
CA LEU A 351 -9.07 2.67 39.92
C LEU A 351 -7.58 3.00 39.94
N LYS A 352 -7.07 3.32 41.13
CA LYS A 352 -5.63 3.37 41.44
C LYS A 352 -5.07 1.96 41.63
N GLN A 353 -5.84 1.06 42.26
CA GLN A 353 -5.46 -0.31 42.58
C GLN A 353 -6.60 -1.32 42.31
N LYS A 354 -6.25 -2.57 42.02
CA LYS A 354 -7.21 -3.68 41.81
C LYS A 354 -8.05 -4.02 43.06
N SER A 355 -7.61 -3.66 44.25
CA SER A 355 -8.32 -3.83 45.53
C SER A 355 -9.63 -3.02 45.60
N GLU A 356 -9.71 -1.88 44.91
CA GLU A 356 -10.85 -0.94 44.97
C GLU A 356 -12.14 -1.48 44.30
N VAL A 357 -12.05 -2.59 43.56
CA VAL A 357 -13.13 -3.21 42.77
C VAL A 357 -14.36 -3.56 43.62
N PHE A 358 -14.19 -4.00 44.86
CA PHE A 358 -15.30 -4.39 45.74
C PHE A 358 -16.14 -3.19 46.19
N GLU A 359 -15.51 -2.12 46.65
CA GLU A 359 -16.19 -0.88 47.05
C GLU A 359 -16.87 -0.19 45.87
N VAL A 360 -16.25 -0.25 44.70
CA VAL A 360 -16.87 0.23 43.46
C VAL A 360 -18.09 -0.62 43.07
N PHE A 361 -18.05 -1.94 43.26
CA PHE A 361 -19.21 -2.81 43.03
C PHE A 361 -20.38 -2.51 43.99
N LYS A 362 -20.11 -2.29 45.29
CA LYS A 362 -21.14 -1.86 46.26
C LYS A 362 -21.85 -0.58 45.81
N LYS A 363 -21.08 0.44 45.41
CA LYS A 363 -21.57 1.72 44.91
C LYS A 363 -22.37 1.57 43.61
N PHE A 364 -21.86 0.78 42.66
CA PHE A 364 -22.53 0.47 41.40
C PHE A 364 -23.89 -0.22 41.61
N LYS A 365 -23.94 -1.28 42.43
CA LYS A 365 -25.18 -1.99 42.77
C LYS A 365 -26.24 -1.04 43.33
N ALA A 366 -25.88 -0.26 44.35
CA ALA A 366 -26.78 0.69 44.99
C ALA A 366 -27.32 1.78 44.02
N ALA A 367 -26.56 2.12 42.97
CA ALA A 367 -27.02 3.02 41.91
C ALA A 367 -27.98 2.32 40.94
N VAL A 368 -27.56 1.23 40.26
CA VAL A 368 -28.35 0.64 39.16
C VAL A 368 -29.61 -0.08 39.61
N GLU A 369 -29.64 -0.65 40.82
CA GLU A 369 -30.86 -1.25 41.36
C GLU A 369 -31.92 -0.18 41.67
N ARG A 370 -31.49 1.00 42.14
CA ARG A 370 -32.36 2.15 42.41
C ARG A 370 -32.80 2.87 41.13
N GLU A 371 -31.92 2.97 40.12
CA GLU A 371 -32.24 3.57 38.81
C GLU A 371 -33.26 2.74 38.03
N SER A 372 -33.16 1.40 38.07
CA SER A 372 -33.98 0.49 37.25
C SER A 372 -35.18 -0.16 37.96
N GLY A 373 -35.26 -0.09 39.29
CA GLY A 373 -36.25 -0.81 40.10
C GLY A 373 -36.08 -2.33 40.09
N ARG A 374 -34.88 -2.84 39.75
CA ARG A 374 -34.59 -4.28 39.56
C ARG A 374 -33.35 -4.67 40.35
N LYS A 375 -33.33 -5.88 40.92
CA LYS A 375 -32.14 -6.42 41.61
C LYS A 375 -31.19 -7.13 40.65
N ILE A 376 -29.89 -7.08 40.92
CA ILE A 376 -28.86 -7.81 40.17
C ILE A 376 -28.99 -9.31 40.49
N LYS A 377 -29.29 -10.15 39.50
CA LYS A 377 -29.42 -11.61 39.71
C LYS A 377 -28.09 -12.36 39.61
N ALA A 378 -27.21 -11.94 38.70
CA ALA A 378 -25.95 -12.62 38.44
C ALA A 378 -24.84 -11.69 37.94
N MET A 379 -23.60 -12.01 38.32
CA MET A 379 -22.39 -11.30 37.89
C MET A 379 -21.35 -12.30 37.35
N ARG A 380 -20.97 -12.16 36.08
CA ARG A 380 -19.88 -12.90 35.44
C ARG A 380 -18.61 -12.05 35.44
N SER A 381 -17.62 -12.49 36.20
CA SER A 381 -16.24 -12.04 36.13
C SER A 381 -15.33 -13.14 35.58
N ASP A 382 -14.07 -12.81 35.34
CA ASP A 382 -13.01 -13.81 35.30
C ASP A 382 -12.66 -14.31 36.71
N ARG A 383 -11.54 -15.04 36.87
CA ARG A 383 -10.98 -15.46 38.16
C ARG A 383 -9.87 -14.51 38.65
N GLY A 384 -9.95 -13.21 38.36
CA GLY A 384 -9.05 -12.20 38.91
C GLY A 384 -9.14 -12.13 40.44
N GLY A 385 -7.99 -11.92 41.09
CA GLY A 385 -7.89 -11.87 42.57
C GLY A 385 -8.78 -10.79 43.19
N GLU A 386 -8.99 -9.68 42.47
CA GLU A 386 -9.92 -8.61 42.81
C GLU A 386 -11.38 -9.03 42.96
N PHE A 387 -11.77 -10.15 42.33
CA PHE A 387 -13.12 -10.70 42.39
C PHE A 387 -13.21 -11.89 43.36
N THR A 388 -12.11 -12.53 43.74
CA THR A 388 -12.12 -13.76 44.57
C THR A 388 -11.86 -13.51 46.05
N SER A 389 -11.98 -12.27 46.56
CA SER A 389 -11.89 -12.02 48.00
C SER A 389 -13.10 -12.58 48.75
N ARG A 390 -12.87 -13.03 50.00
CA ARG A 390 -13.90 -13.65 50.85
C ARG A 390 -15.07 -12.70 51.10
N GLU A 391 -14.78 -11.44 51.38
CA GLU A 391 -15.78 -10.38 51.58
C GLU A 391 -16.68 -10.16 50.35
N PHE A 392 -16.14 -10.25 49.13
CA PHE A 392 -16.92 -10.12 47.89
C PHE A 392 -17.87 -11.32 47.73
N GLN A 393 -17.41 -12.51 48.10
CA GLN A 393 -18.25 -13.71 48.11
C GLN A 393 -19.37 -13.59 49.15
N GLU A 394 -19.02 -13.35 50.42
CA GLU A 394 -19.97 -13.15 51.54
C GLU A 394 -21.03 -12.10 51.20
N PHE A 395 -20.63 -10.94 50.66
CA PHE A 395 -21.55 -9.88 50.26
C PHE A 395 -22.47 -10.29 49.11
N CYS A 396 -21.97 -11.01 48.10
CA CYS A 396 -22.79 -11.51 47.01
C CYS A 396 -23.79 -12.56 47.48
N GLU A 397 -23.39 -13.48 48.37
CA GLU A 397 -24.25 -14.51 48.96
C GLU A 397 -25.35 -13.87 49.81
N ALA A 398 -25.01 -12.94 50.70
CA ALA A 398 -25.97 -12.16 51.50
C ALA A 398 -26.95 -11.32 50.65
N ASN A 399 -26.57 -10.95 49.42
CA ASN A 399 -27.44 -10.25 48.47
C ASN A 399 -28.15 -11.17 47.46
N GLY A 400 -27.93 -12.49 47.51
CA GLY A 400 -28.50 -13.48 46.58
C GLY A 400 -27.96 -13.41 45.14
N ILE A 401 -26.79 -12.78 44.93
CA ILE A 401 -26.20 -12.57 43.60
C ILE A 401 -25.40 -13.81 43.18
N ARG A 402 -25.85 -14.48 42.11
CA ARG A 402 -25.15 -15.65 41.56
C ARG A 402 -23.83 -15.22 40.90
N ARG A 403 -22.76 -15.98 41.12
CA ARG A 403 -21.41 -15.69 40.61
C ARG A 403 -20.90 -16.73 39.59
N PRO A 404 -21.42 -16.75 38.35
CA PRO A 404 -20.87 -17.59 37.27
C PRO A 404 -19.48 -17.07 36.82
N MET A 405 -18.44 -17.48 37.55
CA MET A 405 -17.03 -17.26 37.20
C MET A 405 -16.65 -18.02 35.91
N THR A 406 -15.68 -17.51 35.13
CA THR A 406 -15.14 -18.29 34.01
C THR A 406 -14.39 -19.55 34.47
N VAL A 407 -14.31 -20.54 33.59
CA VAL A 407 -13.47 -21.73 33.74
C VAL A 407 -11.99 -21.32 33.64
N PRO A 408 -11.07 -21.88 34.45
CA PRO A 408 -9.65 -21.56 34.37
C PRO A 408 -9.10 -21.72 32.95
N ARG A 409 -8.19 -20.83 32.54
CA ARG A 409 -7.59 -20.80 31.19
C ARG A 409 -8.60 -20.63 30.02
N SER A 410 -9.88 -20.31 30.30
CA SER A 410 -10.94 -20.10 29.30
C SER A 410 -11.54 -18.67 29.33
N PRO A 411 -10.71 -17.61 29.20
CA PRO A 411 -11.16 -16.21 29.35
C PRO A 411 -12.25 -15.81 28.34
N GLN A 412 -12.31 -16.49 27.19
CA GLN A 412 -13.29 -16.24 26.12
C GLN A 412 -14.76 -16.38 26.58
N GLN A 413 -15.02 -17.05 27.70
CA GLN A 413 -16.33 -17.13 28.34
C GLN A 413 -16.83 -15.77 28.90
N ASN A 414 -15.91 -14.82 29.16
CA ASN A 414 -16.21 -13.42 29.46
C ASN A 414 -16.10 -12.51 28.22
N GLY A 415 -16.11 -13.08 27.00
CA GLY A 415 -15.84 -12.36 25.76
C GLY A 415 -16.80 -11.21 25.43
N VAL A 416 -17.90 -11.03 26.16
CA VAL A 416 -18.70 -9.80 26.15
C VAL A 416 -17.88 -8.61 26.65
N ALA A 417 -17.22 -8.77 27.80
CA ALA A 417 -16.44 -7.71 28.43
C ALA A 417 -15.12 -7.48 27.67
N GLU A 418 -14.41 -8.54 27.28
CA GLU A 418 -13.19 -8.44 26.43
C GLU A 418 -13.45 -7.61 25.16
N ARG A 419 -14.55 -7.91 24.43
CA ARG A 419 -14.93 -7.20 23.20
C ARG A 419 -15.30 -5.75 23.47
N LYS A 420 -15.93 -5.45 24.61
CA LYS A 420 -16.23 -4.06 25.02
C LYS A 420 -14.95 -3.30 25.37
N ASN A 421 -14.06 -3.88 26.19
CA ASN A 421 -12.78 -3.29 26.57
C ASN A 421 -11.95 -2.93 25.33
N ARG A 422 -11.82 -3.85 24.36
CA ARG A 422 -11.18 -3.56 23.08
C ARG A 422 -11.84 -2.39 22.34
N THR A 423 -13.17 -2.41 22.17
CA THR A 423 -13.92 -1.36 21.46
C THR A 423 -13.75 0.02 22.10
N ILE A 424 -13.74 0.08 23.43
CA ILE A 424 -13.56 1.33 24.20
C ILE A 424 -12.13 1.85 24.09
N LEU A 425 -11.11 0.98 24.19
CA LEU A 425 -9.71 1.36 23.98
C LEU A 425 -9.43 1.81 22.54
N ASP A 426 -10.02 1.16 21.55
CA ASP A 426 -9.87 1.53 20.13
C ASP A 426 -10.51 2.91 19.85
N MET A 427 -11.64 3.22 20.48
CA MET A 427 -12.23 4.58 20.45
C MET A 427 -11.35 5.61 21.15
N ALA A 428 -10.86 5.32 22.36
CA ALA A 428 -10.01 6.23 23.13
C ALA A 428 -8.68 6.54 22.40
N ARG A 429 -8.02 5.51 21.83
CA ARG A 429 -6.80 5.68 21.02
C ARG A 429 -7.02 6.56 19.79
N SER A 430 -8.13 6.39 19.07
CA SER A 430 -8.45 7.27 17.93
C SER A 430 -8.71 8.71 18.36
N MET A 431 -9.46 8.94 19.45
CA MET A 431 -9.75 10.29 19.93
C MET A 431 -8.47 11.03 20.35
N LEU A 432 -7.64 10.42 21.22
CA LEU A 432 -6.37 11.00 21.67
C LEU A 432 -5.46 11.37 20.48
N LYS A 433 -5.20 10.42 19.57
CA LYS A 433 -4.34 10.68 18.40
C LYS A 433 -4.92 11.75 17.48
N SER A 434 -6.24 11.78 17.27
CA SER A 434 -6.86 12.75 16.35
C SER A 434 -6.75 14.22 16.77
N LYS A 435 -6.42 14.51 18.04
CA LYS A 435 -6.14 15.86 18.55
C LYS A 435 -4.78 15.97 19.25
N LYS A 436 -3.84 15.06 18.94
CA LYS A 436 -2.47 15.00 19.49
C LYS A 436 -2.38 15.04 21.03
N LEU A 437 -3.43 14.64 21.74
CA LEU A 437 -3.48 14.75 23.20
C LEU A 437 -2.45 13.82 23.87
N PRO A 438 -1.79 14.26 24.96
CA PRO A 438 -0.95 13.41 25.80
C PRO A 438 -1.67 12.15 26.27
N LYS A 439 -0.91 11.07 26.50
CA LYS A 439 -1.47 9.77 26.89
C LYS A 439 -2.16 9.78 28.27
N GLU A 440 -1.87 10.78 29.11
CA GLU A 440 -2.42 10.95 30.47
C GLU A 440 -3.95 11.20 30.48
N PHE A 441 -4.50 11.76 29.39
CA PHE A 441 -5.94 11.95 29.20
C PHE A 441 -6.71 10.64 28.89
N TRP A 442 -6.11 9.46 29.14
CA TRP A 442 -6.71 8.18 28.77
C TRP A 442 -7.99 7.87 29.55
N ALA A 443 -8.10 8.29 30.81
CA ALA A 443 -9.30 8.03 31.61
C ALA A 443 -10.50 8.85 31.09
N GLU A 444 -10.24 10.11 30.75
CA GLU A 444 -11.18 11.06 30.17
C GLU A 444 -11.64 10.56 28.78
N ALA A 445 -10.70 10.10 27.96
CA ALA A 445 -10.98 9.49 26.66
C ALA A 445 -11.79 8.17 26.77
N VAL A 446 -11.49 7.32 27.75
CA VAL A 446 -12.25 6.09 28.03
C VAL A 446 -13.66 6.41 28.55
N SER A 447 -13.81 7.41 29.42
CA SER A 447 -15.10 7.89 29.92
C SER A 447 -15.97 8.42 28.78
N CYS A 448 -15.40 9.28 27.92
CA CYS A 448 -16.04 9.78 26.71
C CYS A 448 -16.43 8.63 25.76
N ALA A 449 -15.53 7.67 25.51
CA ALA A 449 -15.80 6.50 24.68
C ALA A 449 -16.97 5.65 25.20
N VAL A 450 -17.11 5.48 26.52
CA VAL A 450 -18.24 4.76 27.13
C VAL A 450 -19.54 5.57 27.04
N TYR A 451 -19.48 6.89 27.25
CA TYR A 451 -20.63 7.79 27.06
C TYR A 451 -21.17 7.77 25.63
N LEU A 452 -20.27 7.77 24.64
CA LEU A 452 -20.59 7.70 23.21
C LEU A 452 -21.05 6.30 22.80
N SER A 453 -20.35 5.24 23.23
CA SER A 453 -20.69 3.84 22.94
C SER A 453 -22.10 3.45 23.43
N ASN A 454 -22.59 4.07 24.51
CA ASN A 454 -23.96 3.89 24.99
C ASN A 454 -25.03 4.55 24.09
N ARG A 455 -24.65 5.44 23.18
CA ARG A 455 -25.50 6.16 22.22
C ARG A 455 -25.26 5.72 20.76
N SER A 456 -24.20 4.95 20.51
CA SER A 456 -23.92 4.26 19.24
C SER A 456 -24.81 3.00 19.06
N PRO A 457 -24.98 2.49 17.83
CA PRO A 457 -25.73 1.26 17.60
C PRO A 457 -24.89 0.02 17.96
N THR A 458 -25.55 -1.09 18.28
CA THR A 458 -24.87 -2.37 18.53
C THR A 458 -25.68 -3.54 17.96
N ARG A 459 -24.99 -4.53 17.37
CA ARG A 459 -25.65 -5.71 16.77
C ARG A 459 -26.50 -6.51 17.76
N SER A 460 -26.16 -6.49 19.06
CA SER A 460 -26.97 -7.14 20.09
C SER A 460 -28.32 -6.45 20.31
N VAL A 461 -28.43 -5.14 20.08
CA VAL A 461 -29.64 -4.35 20.37
C VAL A 461 -30.16 -3.80 19.04
N TRP A 462 -30.88 -4.64 18.32
CA TRP A 462 -31.37 -4.30 17.00
C TRP A 462 -32.36 -3.12 17.06
N GLY A 463 -32.04 -2.05 16.34
CA GLY A 463 -32.91 -0.87 16.20
C GLY A 463 -32.99 0.07 17.42
N LYS A 464 -32.26 -0.19 18.51
CA LYS A 464 -32.21 0.71 19.69
C LYS A 464 -30.77 0.94 20.17
N THR A 465 -30.51 2.12 20.75
CA THR A 465 -29.22 2.37 21.42
C THR A 465 -29.17 1.67 22.78
N PRO A 466 -27.98 1.34 23.33
CA PRO A 466 -27.88 0.79 24.69
C PRO A 466 -28.53 1.67 25.76
N GLN A 467 -28.43 2.99 25.62
CA GLN A 467 -29.10 3.94 26.51
C GLN A 467 -30.63 3.86 26.39
N GLU A 468 -31.18 3.75 25.17
CA GLU A 468 -32.62 3.58 24.95
C GLU A 468 -33.13 2.22 25.46
N ALA A 469 -32.38 1.13 25.25
CA ALA A 469 -32.73 -0.20 25.73
C ALA A 469 -32.67 -0.34 27.26
N TRP A 470 -31.91 0.53 27.92
CA TRP A 470 -31.86 0.64 29.38
C TRP A 470 -32.97 1.57 29.94
N SER A 471 -33.02 2.83 29.49
CA SER A 471 -33.90 3.85 30.09
C SER A 471 -35.23 4.07 29.36
N GLY A 472 -35.55 3.29 28.31
CA GLY A 472 -36.77 3.39 27.51
C GLY A 472 -36.93 4.67 26.67
N ARG A 473 -35.97 5.60 26.73
CA ARG A 473 -36.03 6.94 26.11
C ARG A 473 -34.94 7.09 25.04
N LYS A 474 -35.31 7.46 23.80
CA LYS A 474 -34.35 7.78 22.72
C LYS A 474 -33.43 8.95 23.15
N PRO A 475 -32.10 8.81 23.12
CA PRO A 475 -31.19 9.88 23.53
C PRO A 475 -31.10 11.00 22.48
N GLY A 476 -31.01 12.24 22.96
CA GLY A 476 -30.59 13.39 22.15
C GLY A 476 -29.07 13.47 22.04
N ILE A 477 -28.57 14.02 20.93
CA ILE A 477 -27.13 14.07 20.61
C ILE A 477 -26.64 15.43 20.09
N SER A 478 -27.49 16.46 20.01
CA SER A 478 -27.12 17.79 19.49
C SER A 478 -26.03 18.50 20.30
N HIS A 479 -25.82 18.09 21.55
CA HIS A 479 -24.76 18.54 22.45
C HIS A 479 -23.43 17.79 22.28
N LEU A 480 -23.32 16.79 21.40
CA LEU A 480 -22.05 16.09 21.19
C LEU A 480 -21.04 17.02 20.50
N ARG A 481 -19.80 17.01 21.00
CA ARG A 481 -18.65 17.77 20.49
C ARG A 481 -17.42 16.86 20.36
N THR A 482 -16.52 17.25 19.48
CA THR A 482 -15.27 16.55 19.16
C THR A 482 -14.32 16.57 20.36
N PHE A 483 -14.03 15.40 20.93
CA PHE A 483 -13.07 15.25 22.04
C PHE A 483 -11.69 15.82 21.68
N GLY A 484 -11.09 16.62 22.55
CA GLY A 484 -9.83 17.33 22.30
C GLY A 484 -9.96 18.60 21.43
N SER A 485 -11.16 19.16 21.29
CA SER A 485 -11.36 20.47 20.67
C SER A 485 -11.07 21.62 21.64
N ILE A 486 -10.76 22.80 21.10
CA ILE A 486 -10.64 24.04 21.88
C ILE A 486 -12.06 24.52 22.22
N ALA A 487 -12.23 24.98 23.46
CA ALA A 487 -13.49 25.35 24.07
C ALA A 487 -13.33 26.67 24.83
N HIS A 488 -13.85 27.75 24.28
CA HIS A 488 -13.82 29.08 24.91
C HIS A 488 -14.97 29.20 25.91
N VAL A 489 -14.65 29.49 27.17
CA VAL A 489 -15.59 29.57 28.29
C VAL A 489 -15.88 31.02 28.62
N HIS A 490 -17.15 31.37 28.76
CA HIS A 490 -17.51 32.71 29.24
C HIS A 490 -17.21 32.86 30.74
N VAL A 491 -16.26 33.73 31.07
CA VAL A 491 -15.93 34.14 32.44
C VAL A 491 -17.07 35.05 32.98
N PRO A 492 -17.54 34.93 34.24
CA PRO A 492 -18.51 35.88 34.80
C PRO A 492 -17.91 37.29 34.93
N ASP A 493 -18.70 38.35 34.72
CA ASP A 493 -18.22 39.74 34.84
C ASP A 493 -17.75 40.09 36.26
N GLU A 494 -18.24 39.38 37.29
CA GLU A 494 -17.75 39.41 38.68
C GLU A 494 -16.24 39.08 38.83
N ARG A 495 -15.63 38.47 37.80
CA ARG A 495 -14.22 38.06 37.75
C ARG A 495 -13.42 38.83 36.69
N ARG A 496 -13.92 40.00 36.27
CA ARG A 496 -13.28 40.87 35.27
C ARG A 496 -13.14 42.30 35.76
N THR A 497 -12.01 42.91 35.46
CA THR A 497 -11.87 44.36 35.35
C THR A 497 -12.30 44.85 33.96
N LYS A 498 -12.26 46.17 33.71
CA LYS A 498 -12.78 46.79 32.48
C LYS A 498 -12.08 46.37 31.17
N LEU A 499 -10.92 45.73 31.24
CA LEU A 499 -10.13 45.31 30.07
C LEU A 499 -9.85 43.79 30.01
N ASP A 500 -10.34 43.01 30.98
CA ASP A 500 -10.07 41.57 31.04
C ASP A 500 -10.91 40.77 30.04
N ASP A 501 -10.35 39.62 29.64
CA ASP A 501 -10.84 38.87 28.48
C ASP A 501 -12.27 38.32 28.61
N LYS A 502 -12.99 38.36 27.48
CA LYS A 502 -14.39 37.89 27.44
C LYS A 502 -14.55 36.38 27.27
N SER A 503 -13.46 35.64 27.14
CA SER A 503 -13.48 34.17 27.27
C SER A 503 -12.09 33.59 27.51
N GLU A 504 -11.97 32.67 28.47
CA GLU A 504 -10.77 31.86 28.70
C GLU A 504 -10.81 30.59 27.83
N SER A 505 -9.65 30.10 27.37
CA SER A 505 -9.55 28.96 26.44
C SER A 505 -9.23 27.65 27.17
N PHE A 506 -10.02 26.61 26.91
CA PHE A 506 -9.86 25.28 27.50
C PHE A 506 -9.83 24.16 26.45
N ILE A 507 -9.44 22.96 26.85
CA ILE A 507 -9.53 21.72 26.08
C ILE A 507 -10.78 20.94 26.49
N PHE A 508 -11.58 20.47 25.52
CA PHE A 508 -12.74 19.63 25.78
C PHE A 508 -12.38 18.16 26.05
N ILE A 509 -12.69 17.69 27.26
CA ILE A 509 -12.32 16.35 27.76
C ILE A 509 -13.51 15.45 28.09
N GLY A 510 -14.74 15.83 27.71
CA GLY A 510 -15.93 14.97 27.78
C GLY A 510 -17.10 15.57 28.56
N TYR A 511 -18.05 14.71 28.95
CA TYR A 511 -19.35 15.12 29.49
C TYR A 511 -19.42 14.83 30.99
N ASP A 512 -20.16 15.65 31.73
CA ASP A 512 -20.50 15.29 33.09
C ASP A 512 -21.56 14.17 33.16
N ALA A 513 -21.58 13.43 34.29
CA ALA A 513 -22.50 12.33 34.54
C ALA A 513 -23.81 12.80 35.18
N ASN A 514 -23.78 13.87 35.98
CA ASN A 514 -24.90 14.33 36.80
C ASN A 514 -25.63 15.53 36.17
N SER A 515 -24.98 16.25 35.25
CA SER A 515 -25.43 17.51 34.68
C SER A 515 -25.27 17.56 33.16
N LYS A 516 -26.06 18.38 32.46
CA LYS A 516 -25.96 18.60 30.99
C LYS A 516 -24.84 19.61 30.67
N VAL A 517 -23.64 19.34 31.14
CA VAL A 517 -22.54 20.31 31.18
C VAL A 517 -21.23 19.66 30.70
N TYR A 518 -20.36 20.46 30.10
CA TYR A 518 -19.10 20.01 29.51
C TYR A 518 -17.98 20.01 30.55
N LYS A 519 -17.12 18.98 30.52
CA LYS A 519 -15.87 18.92 31.28
C LYS A 519 -14.73 19.45 30.42
N LEU A 520 -14.01 20.41 30.99
CA LEU A 520 -12.99 21.21 30.34
C LEU A 520 -11.71 21.20 31.18
N TYR A 521 -10.57 21.31 30.53
CA TYR A 521 -9.24 21.34 31.17
C TYR A 521 -8.44 22.52 30.62
N ASN A 522 -7.95 23.40 31.49
CA ASN A 522 -6.96 24.41 31.13
C ASN A 522 -5.57 23.77 31.37
N PRO A 523 -4.68 23.70 30.36
CA PRO A 523 -3.36 23.09 30.50
C PRO A 523 -2.34 23.98 31.21
N ASP A 524 -2.46 25.30 31.06
CA ASP A 524 -1.59 26.34 31.63
C ASP A 524 -1.64 26.31 33.17
N ASN A 525 -2.84 26.26 33.73
CA ASN A 525 -3.10 26.21 35.18
C ASN A 525 -3.44 24.80 35.71
N LYS A 526 -3.54 23.80 34.82
CA LYS A 526 -3.81 22.38 35.09
C LYS A 526 -5.13 22.09 35.83
N LYS A 527 -6.12 22.99 35.78
CA LYS A 527 -7.40 22.84 36.47
C LYS A 527 -8.52 22.32 35.56
N PHE A 528 -9.44 21.60 36.19
CA PHE A 528 -10.69 21.15 35.57
C PHE A 528 -11.82 22.15 35.84
N VAL A 529 -12.57 22.50 34.80
CA VAL A 529 -13.76 23.37 34.88
C VAL A 529 -14.96 22.64 34.27
N ILE A 530 -16.13 22.90 34.85
CA ILE A 530 -17.41 22.39 34.36
C ILE A 530 -18.26 23.60 33.97
N SER A 531 -18.46 23.81 32.65
CA SER A 531 -19.24 24.95 32.14
C SER A 531 -20.21 24.56 31.03
N ARG A 532 -21.34 25.29 30.99
CA ARG A 532 -22.44 25.12 30.02
C ARG A 532 -22.25 26.05 28.83
N ASP A 533 -21.84 27.28 29.11
CA ASP A 533 -21.84 28.39 28.16
C ASP A 533 -20.45 28.49 27.54
N VAL A 534 -20.27 27.64 26.52
CA VAL A 534 -18.99 27.25 25.93
C VAL A 534 -19.08 27.28 24.41
N VAL A 535 -18.18 28.00 23.76
CA VAL A 535 -18.06 28.07 22.30
C VAL A 535 -16.92 27.16 21.85
N PHE A 536 -17.25 26.15 21.03
CA PHE A 536 -16.29 25.14 20.60
C PHE A 536 -15.69 25.45 19.23
N ASN A 537 -14.37 25.58 19.18
CA ASN A 537 -13.60 25.46 17.95
C ASN A 537 -13.26 23.98 17.74
N GLU A 538 -14.18 23.24 17.11
CA GLU A 538 -14.02 21.79 16.87
C GLU A 538 -12.89 21.47 15.86
N GLU A 539 -12.44 22.43 15.06
CA GLU A 539 -11.31 22.26 14.14
C GLU A 539 -9.96 22.38 14.86
N GLY A 540 -9.83 23.34 15.79
CA GLY A 540 -8.59 23.69 16.50
C GLY A 540 -7.96 22.56 17.32
N GLU A 541 -6.63 22.58 17.41
CA GLU A 541 -5.79 21.73 18.26
C GLU A 541 -5.12 22.60 19.31
N TRP A 542 -4.95 22.07 20.52
CA TRP A 542 -4.03 22.67 21.48
C TRP A 542 -2.60 22.24 21.14
N ASP A 543 -1.66 23.18 21.11
CA ASP A 543 -0.24 22.87 21.01
C ASP A 543 0.36 22.73 22.41
N PHE A 544 0.94 21.57 22.70
CA PHE A 544 1.57 21.28 23.99
C PHE A 544 3.08 21.59 23.99
N ASN A 545 3.65 22.00 22.84
CA ASN A 545 5.07 22.26 22.68
C ASN A 545 5.43 23.76 22.77
N SER A 546 4.45 24.67 22.80
CA SER A 546 4.65 26.12 22.70
C SER A 546 5.10 26.81 24.00
N HIS A 547 5.81 26.10 24.88
CA HIS A 547 6.33 26.60 26.16
C HIS A 547 7.76 26.11 26.44
N THR A 548 8.62 26.21 25.43
CA THR A 548 10.09 26.12 25.55
C THR A 548 10.74 27.22 24.72
N ASP A 549 10.49 28.46 25.12
CA ASP A 549 11.34 29.62 24.85
C ASP A 549 12.69 29.42 25.60
N ASP A 550 13.87 29.82 25.13
CA ASP A 550 14.31 30.31 23.80
C ASP A 550 15.87 30.19 23.71
N PHE A 551 16.46 30.36 22.53
CA PHE A 551 17.91 30.35 22.22
C PHE A 551 18.65 28.99 22.42
N ASN A 552 19.79 28.70 21.76
CA ASN A 552 20.67 29.53 20.93
C ASN A 552 21.26 28.75 19.72
N PHE A 553 22.02 29.42 18.84
CA PHE A 553 22.49 28.89 17.53
C PHE A 553 24.04 28.93 17.40
N PHE A 554 24.60 27.92 16.72
CA PHE A 554 26.04 27.63 16.49
C PHE A 554 26.92 27.19 17.70
N PRO A 555 28.00 26.38 17.46
CA PRO A 555 28.87 25.83 18.50
C PRO A 555 30.27 26.47 18.59
N GLN A 556 30.96 26.38 19.75
CA GLN A 556 32.43 26.30 19.85
C GLN A 556 32.94 25.93 21.28
N PHE A 557 34.10 25.25 21.32
CA PHE A 557 35.15 25.15 22.35
C PHE A 557 34.86 24.87 23.86
N GLU A 558 35.30 23.67 24.28
CA GLU A 558 36.31 23.36 25.34
C GLU A 558 36.14 23.66 26.86
N GLU A 559 36.97 22.94 27.63
CA GLU A 559 37.35 23.05 29.06
C GLU A 559 36.31 22.82 30.19
N ASP A 560 36.17 21.53 30.54
CA ASP A 560 36.55 20.87 31.82
C ASP A 560 36.45 21.53 33.23
N GLU A 561 36.59 20.64 34.23
CA GLU A 561 36.84 20.87 35.69
C GLU A 561 35.65 21.22 36.63
N GLN A 562 35.51 20.38 37.67
CA GLN A 562 35.43 20.69 39.13
C GLN A 562 34.54 21.85 39.66
N THR A 563 33.88 21.79 40.83
CA THR A 563 33.86 20.85 41.99
C THR A 563 32.45 20.87 42.63
N MET A 564 32.00 19.86 43.41
CA MET A 564 31.95 19.82 44.90
C MET A 564 31.56 21.14 45.62
N ARG A 565 30.77 21.17 46.71
CA ARG A 565 30.29 20.13 47.67
C ARG A 565 29.21 20.72 48.61
N GLU A 566 28.52 19.86 49.39
CA GLU A 566 28.03 20.12 50.78
C GLU A 566 26.95 21.22 50.97
N GLN A 567 26.14 21.35 52.05
CA GLN A 567 25.82 20.62 53.32
C GLN A 567 24.42 21.16 53.81
N LEU A 568 23.69 20.72 54.85
CA LEU A 568 23.74 19.67 55.89
C LEU A 568 22.26 19.28 56.23
N ASP A 569 21.98 18.00 56.53
CA ASP A 569 21.38 17.44 57.79
C ASP A 569 20.22 18.12 58.59
N GLU A 570 19.51 17.44 59.54
CA GLU A 570 19.72 16.09 60.10
C GLU A 570 18.41 15.38 60.57
N SER A 571 18.53 14.06 60.76
CA SER A 571 17.94 13.25 61.87
C SER A 571 16.47 12.77 61.77
N GLN A 572 15.98 11.78 62.54
CA GLN A 572 16.47 10.52 63.17
C GLN A 572 15.20 9.74 63.66
N GLN A 573 15.18 8.44 64.02
CA GLN A 573 16.19 7.37 63.93
C GLN A 573 15.59 6.17 63.12
N GLU A 574 15.50 4.87 63.45
CA GLU A 574 15.86 3.98 64.59
C GLU A 574 16.12 2.54 64.03
N LEU A 575 16.46 1.54 64.86
CA LEU A 575 16.91 0.18 64.46
C LEU A 575 16.06 -0.92 65.17
N ALA A 576 16.25 -2.26 65.09
CA ALA A 576 17.34 -3.12 64.60
C ALA A 576 16.84 -4.55 64.17
N THR A 577 17.78 -5.51 64.04
CA THR A 577 17.60 -6.98 63.81
C THR A 577 18.67 -7.73 64.66
N PRO A 578 18.88 -9.08 64.64
CA PRO A 578 18.24 -10.23 63.96
C PRO A 578 17.68 -11.24 65.04
N PRO A 579 17.96 -12.58 65.20
CA PRO A 579 18.55 -13.64 64.34
C PRO A 579 17.94 -15.09 64.45
N THR A 580 18.56 -16.04 63.73
CA THR A 580 18.71 -17.52 64.00
C THR A 580 17.52 -18.52 63.94
N SER A 581 17.63 -19.47 62.99
CA SER A 581 17.48 -20.97 62.97
C SER A 581 16.71 -21.75 64.09
N PRO A 582 16.26 -23.05 63.91
CA PRO A 582 16.76 -24.08 62.96
C PRO A 582 15.78 -25.16 62.36
N THR A 583 16.32 -25.95 61.41
CA THR A 583 16.31 -27.44 61.20
C THR A 583 15.42 -28.36 62.10
N SER A 584 14.79 -29.49 61.69
CA SER A 584 14.37 -30.09 60.37
C SER A 584 13.56 -31.42 60.58
N THR A 585 13.33 -32.22 59.50
CA THR A 585 13.08 -33.71 59.47
C THR A 585 11.71 -34.26 59.98
N THR A 586 11.21 -35.47 59.67
CA THR A 586 11.79 -36.70 59.03
C THR A 586 10.75 -37.61 58.28
N GLN A 587 11.20 -38.30 57.21
CA GLN A 587 10.92 -39.70 56.76
C GLN A 587 9.53 -40.23 56.31
N GLY A 588 9.57 -41.21 55.38
CA GLY A 588 8.46 -42.11 54.98
C GLY A 588 8.55 -42.68 53.54
N ASP A 589 9.30 -43.76 53.32
CA ASP A 589 9.46 -44.43 52.00
C ASP A 589 8.31 -45.42 51.66
N SER A 590 8.01 -45.62 50.35
CA SER A 590 7.72 -46.95 49.74
C SER A 590 7.32 -46.89 48.24
N SER A 591 7.52 -48.01 47.54
CA SER A 591 7.01 -48.42 46.21
C SER A 591 6.87 -49.96 46.21
N PRO A 592 6.36 -50.69 45.17
CA PRO A 592 5.81 -50.31 43.86
C PRO A 592 4.47 -51.06 43.52
N SER A 593 4.15 -51.22 42.21
CA SER A 593 3.18 -52.20 41.61
C SER A 593 1.66 -51.92 41.80
N SER A 594 0.72 -52.43 40.97
CA SER A 594 0.76 -52.86 39.55
C SER A 594 -0.65 -52.94 38.92
N SER A 595 -0.72 -52.94 37.58
CA SER A 595 -1.79 -53.47 36.70
C SER A 595 -3.29 -53.15 36.95
N SER A 596 -3.94 -52.54 35.94
CA SER A 596 -5.03 -53.19 35.18
C SER A 596 -5.41 -52.35 33.95
N SER A 597 -6.02 -52.99 32.93
CA SER A 597 -6.32 -52.41 31.63
C SER A 597 -7.82 -52.34 31.35
N GLY A 598 -8.27 -51.24 30.75
CA GLY A 598 -9.65 -51.06 30.28
C GLY A 598 -9.73 -49.93 29.26
N SER A 599 -10.19 -50.23 28.04
CA SER A 599 -10.18 -49.30 26.91
C SER A 599 -11.59 -48.90 26.48
N GLN A 600 -11.83 -47.60 26.25
CA GLN A 600 -12.90 -47.14 25.36
C GLN A 600 -12.77 -45.68 24.88
N SER A 601 -12.64 -45.53 23.56
CA SER A 601 -13.02 -44.39 22.70
C SER A 601 -13.08 -42.97 23.30
N GLU A 602 -12.02 -42.17 23.11
CA GLU A 602 -12.14 -40.70 23.09
C GLU A 602 -12.37 -40.16 21.66
N ARG A 603 -13.21 -39.14 21.54
CA ARG A 603 -13.52 -38.47 20.27
C ARG A 603 -12.49 -37.37 19.97
N VAL A 604 -11.90 -37.38 18.78
CA VAL A 604 -10.93 -36.36 18.33
C VAL A 604 -11.61 -35.00 18.13
N VAL A 605 -11.58 -34.15 19.15
CA VAL A 605 -12.06 -32.76 19.06
C VAL A 605 -10.99 -31.87 18.43
N GLN A 606 -11.35 -31.24 17.31
CA GLN A 606 -10.43 -30.41 16.52
C GLN A 606 -9.99 -29.14 17.29
N ARG A 607 -8.68 -29.00 17.53
CA ARG A 607 -8.10 -27.78 18.13
C ARG A 607 -8.17 -26.61 17.15
N THR A 608 -8.77 -25.51 17.57
CA THR A 608 -8.77 -24.24 16.81
C THR A 608 -7.38 -23.61 16.81
N ARG A 609 -6.82 -23.34 15.64
CA ARG A 609 -5.50 -22.70 15.45
C ARG A 609 -5.47 -21.27 16.02
N SER A 610 -4.30 -20.87 16.52
CA SER A 610 -4.06 -19.54 17.08
C SER A 610 -3.77 -18.49 16.01
N LEU A 611 -3.84 -17.22 16.38
CA LEU A 611 -3.40 -16.13 15.49
C LEU A 611 -1.88 -16.17 15.21
N ARG A 612 -1.07 -16.81 16.05
CA ARG A 612 0.37 -16.98 15.85
C ARG A 612 0.64 -17.99 14.74
N ASP A 613 -0.08 -19.11 14.75
CA ASP A 613 -0.07 -20.14 13.69
C ASP A 613 -0.42 -19.53 12.32
N LEU A 614 -1.33 -18.55 12.29
CA LEU A 614 -1.74 -17.81 11.08
C LEU A 614 -0.72 -16.77 10.59
N TYR A 615 0.26 -16.37 11.40
CA TYR A 615 1.40 -15.57 10.95
C TYR A 615 2.54 -16.48 10.47
N GLU A 616 2.83 -17.56 11.20
CA GLU A 616 3.79 -18.58 10.74
C GLU A 616 3.42 -19.16 9.38
N VAL A 617 2.12 -19.39 9.11
CA VAL A 617 1.67 -19.88 7.80
C VAL A 617 1.93 -18.87 6.68
N THR A 618 1.84 -17.56 6.92
CA THR A 618 2.11 -16.55 5.87
C THR A 618 3.61 -16.37 5.59
N GLU A 619 4.48 -16.35 6.60
CA GLU A 619 5.93 -16.24 6.39
C GLU A 619 6.54 -17.55 5.85
N ARG A 620 5.91 -18.69 6.12
CA ARG A 620 6.29 -19.97 5.49
C ARG A 620 6.05 -19.97 3.98
N GLN A 621 5.12 -19.19 3.42
CA GLN A 621 4.63 -19.43 2.05
C GLN A 621 5.67 -19.29 0.94
N ASP A 622 6.65 -18.39 1.04
CA ASP A 622 7.69 -18.26 0.00
C ASP A 622 8.84 -19.27 0.20
N ASN A 623 9.15 -19.67 1.44
CA ASN A 623 10.19 -20.69 1.74
C ASN A 623 9.69 -22.15 1.67
N LEU A 624 8.38 -22.42 1.76
CA LEU A 624 7.86 -23.79 1.78
C LEU A 624 8.07 -24.54 0.45
N THR A 625 8.14 -23.80 -0.66
CA THR A 625 8.27 -24.34 -2.02
C THR A 625 9.53 -25.19 -2.20
N LEU A 626 10.62 -24.84 -1.52
CA LEU A 626 11.90 -25.55 -1.57
C LEU A 626 11.99 -26.66 -0.51
N PHE A 627 11.27 -26.52 0.60
CA PHE A 627 11.31 -27.48 1.73
C PHE A 627 10.43 -28.72 1.49
N CYS A 628 9.29 -28.58 0.78
CA CYS A 628 8.36 -29.69 0.51
C CYS A 628 8.75 -30.58 -0.69
N LEU A 629 10.04 -30.86 -0.86
CA LEU A 629 10.59 -31.68 -1.95
C LEU A 629 11.40 -32.91 -1.48
N PHE A 630 11.99 -32.86 -0.29
CA PHE A 630 12.86 -33.93 0.25
C PHE A 630 12.24 -34.56 1.50
N ALA A 631 11.07 -35.18 1.35
CA ALA A 631 10.26 -35.69 2.46
C ALA A 631 10.36 -37.22 2.61
N ASP A 632 11.57 -37.77 2.56
CA ASP A 632 11.86 -39.19 2.80
C ASP A 632 12.94 -39.35 3.89
N CYS A 633 12.52 -39.80 5.08
CA CYS A 633 13.36 -40.35 6.16
C CYS A 633 14.53 -39.49 6.69
N GLU A 634 14.28 -38.24 7.07
CA GLU A 634 15.20 -37.42 7.90
C GLU A 634 14.72 -37.36 9.37
N PRO A 635 15.60 -37.51 10.38
CA PRO A 635 15.19 -37.51 11.79
C PRO A 635 14.71 -36.12 12.24
N VAL A 636 13.64 -36.08 13.02
CA VAL A 636 12.99 -34.82 13.44
C VAL A 636 13.43 -34.34 14.83
N SER A 637 14.12 -35.19 15.59
CA SER A 637 14.64 -34.89 16.92
C SER A 637 16.09 -35.34 17.11
N PHE A 638 16.78 -34.68 18.05
CA PHE A 638 18.11 -35.09 18.53
C PHE A 638 18.09 -36.51 19.14
N GLN A 639 17.00 -36.89 19.83
CA GLN A 639 16.88 -38.19 20.50
C GLN A 639 16.81 -39.37 19.53
N GLU A 640 16.27 -39.17 18.32
CA GLU A 640 16.34 -40.14 17.23
C GLU A 640 17.74 -40.13 16.59
N ALA A 641 18.22 -38.94 16.20
CA ALA A 641 19.46 -38.79 15.45
C ALA A 641 20.70 -39.29 16.22
N VAL A 642 20.80 -39.02 17.53
CA VAL A 642 21.96 -39.40 18.35
C VAL A 642 22.14 -40.92 18.49
N GLN A 643 21.13 -41.72 18.14
CA GLN A 643 21.23 -43.19 18.13
C GLN A 643 22.06 -43.68 16.92
N GLU A 644 21.95 -43.01 15.77
CA GLU A 644 22.67 -43.37 14.56
C GLU A 644 24.05 -42.69 14.51
N LYS A 645 25.13 -43.49 14.35
CA LYS A 645 26.50 -42.95 14.28
C LYS A 645 26.64 -41.85 13.22
N LYS A 646 26.05 -42.05 12.03
CA LYS A 646 26.13 -41.13 10.88
C LYS A 646 25.66 -39.70 11.18
N TRP A 647 24.72 -39.51 12.11
CA TRP A 647 24.26 -38.18 12.52
C TRP A 647 25.08 -37.60 13.67
N ARG A 648 25.68 -38.44 14.54
CA ARG A 648 26.68 -37.98 15.52
C ARG A 648 27.94 -37.46 14.83
N ASP A 649 28.49 -38.25 13.89
CA ASP A 649 29.66 -37.88 13.08
C ASP A 649 29.42 -36.52 12.37
N ALA A 650 28.20 -36.26 11.89
CA ALA A 650 27.79 -35.00 11.25
C ALA A 650 27.48 -33.84 12.22
N MET A 651 27.10 -34.10 13.48
CA MET A 651 27.01 -33.06 14.53
C MET A 651 28.39 -32.65 15.01
N ASP A 652 29.31 -33.60 15.16
CA ASP A 652 30.71 -33.32 15.50
C ASP A 652 31.41 -32.46 14.44
N GLU A 653 31.09 -32.66 13.15
CA GLU A 653 31.57 -31.79 12.05
C GLU A 653 31.07 -30.35 12.19
N GLU A 654 29.77 -30.14 12.46
CA GLU A 654 29.20 -28.79 12.64
C GLU A 654 29.73 -28.11 13.91
N ILE A 655 29.87 -28.82 15.04
CA ILE A 655 30.46 -28.23 16.27
C ILE A 655 31.91 -27.80 16.02
N LYS A 656 32.73 -28.67 15.41
CA LYS A 656 34.13 -28.32 15.06
C LYS A 656 34.19 -27.12 14.11
N ALA A 657 33.25 -26.99 13.18
CA ALA A 657 33.16 -25.84 12.29
C ALA A 657 32.78 -24.54 13.03
N ILE A 658 31.89 -24.63 14.04
CA ILE A 658 31.49 -23.49 14.88
C ILE A 658 32.63 -23.05 15.81
N GLU A 659 33.34 -24.01 16.42
CA GLU A 659 34.52 -23.77 17.28
C GLU A 659 35.68 -23.16 16.48
N LYS A 660 36.02 -23.74 15.32
CA LYS A 660 37.03 -23.21 14.39
C LYS A 660 36.77 -21.76 13.98
N ASN A 661 35.50 -21.34 13.96
CA ASN A 661 35.11 -19.99 13.59
C ASN A 661 35.12 -18.97 14.76
N ASP A 662 35.42 -19.38 16.00
CA ASP A 662 35.22 -18.54 17.21
C ASP A 662 33.80 -17.89 17.23
N THR A 663 32.78 -18.72 16.99
CA THR A 663 31.40 -18.24 16.84
C THR A 663 30.82 -17.74 18.18
N TRP A 664 31.28 -18.31 19.30
CA TRP A 664 30.72 -18.08 20.62
C TRP A 664 31.74 -18.25 21.77
N GLU A 665 31.37 -17.81 22.96
CA GLU A 665 32.12 -17.99 24.21
C GLU A 665 31.20 -18.41 25.38
N LEU A 666 31.70 -19.22 26.31
CA LEU A 666 30.92 -19.71 27.46
C LEU A 666 30.95 -18.71 28.62
N THR A 667 29.79 -18.21 29.04
CA THR A 667 29.67 -17.17 30.06
C THR A 667 28.42 -17.34 30.94
N SER A 668 28.29 -16.56 32.01
CA SER A 668 27.07 -16.49 32.82
C SER A 668 26.05 -15.55 32.18
N LEU A 669 24.76 -15.87 32.28
CA LEU A 669 23.69 -15.07 31.68
C LEU A 669 23.54 -13.73 32.46
N PRO A 670 23.73 -12.55 31.82
CA PRO A 670 23.63 -11.29 32.54
C PRO A 670 22.21 -10.99 33.04
N LYS A 671 22.10 -10.26 34.14
CA LYS A 671 20.80 -9.86 34.71
C LYS A 671 19.96 -9.12 33.66
N GLY A 672 18.70 -9.52 33.50
CA GLY A 672 17.76 -8.96 32.51
C GLY A 672 17.78 -9.61 31.12
N HIS A 673 18.85 -10.32 30.76
CA HIS A 673 18.97 -11.00 29.47
C HIS A 673 18.25 -12.36 29.46
N LYS A 674 18.01 -12.91 28.27
CA LYS A 674 17.36 -14.22 28.11
C LYS A 674 18.02 -15.04 27.01
N ALA A 675 18.51 -16.23 27.35
CA ALA A 675 19.07 -17.16 26.38
C ALA A 675 18.03 -17.63 25.33
N ILE A 676 18.42 -17.57 24.07
CA ILE A 676 17.70 -18.14 22.92
C ILE A 676 18.00 -19.64 22.86
N GLY A 677 16.97 -20.49 22.86
CA GLY A 677 17.20 -21.92 22.72
C GLY A 677 17.70 -22.30 21.31
N VAL A 678 18.53 -23.33 21.21
CA VAL A 678 18.93 -23.93 19.92
C VAL A 678 18.15 -25.21 19.61
N LYS A 679 18.22 -25.69 18.37
CA LYS A 679 17.83 -27.03 17.95
C LYS A 679 18.78 -27.54 16.86
N TRP A 680 18.90 -28.85 16.72
CA TRP A 680 19.49 -29.46 15.54
C TRP A 680 18.50 -29.49 14.37
N VAL A 681 19.03 -29.43 13.16
CA VAL A 681 18.32 -29.73 11.89
C VAL A 681 19.21 -30.65 11.08
N TYR A 682 18.65 -31.80 10.68
CA TYR A 682 19.36 -32.83 9.93
C TYR A 682 18.92 -32.78 8.46
N LYS A 683 19.86 -33.02 7.53
CA LYS A 683 19.55 -33.19 6.11
C LYS A 683 20.49 -34.21 5.46
N THR A 684 19.96 -35.06 4.59
CA THR A 684 20.73 -35.95 3.72
C THR A 684 20.98 -35.24 2.39
N LYS A 685 22.25 -35.08 1.99
CA LYS A 685 22.61 -34.71 0.61
C LYS A 685 22.68 -35.97 -0.24
N GLN A 686 22.09 -35.91 -1.42
CA GLN A 686 22.20 -36.93 -2.47
C GLN A 686 22.93 -36.31 -3.67
N ASN A 687 23.71 -37.13 -4.38
CA ASN A 687 24.37 -36.73 -5.62
C ASN A 687 23.39 -36.74 -6.81
N ALA A 688 23.84 -36.32 -7.99
CA ALA A 688 23.03 -36.26 -9.21
C ALA A 688 22.52 -37.63 -9.74
N LYS A 689 22.87 -38.76 -9.11
CA LYS A 689 22.31 -40.09 -9.38
C LYS A 689 21.24 -40.53 -8.35
N GLY A 690 21.03 -39.75 -7.30
CA GLY A 690 20.17 -40.11 -6.15
C GLY A 690 20.87 -40.97 -5.08
N GLU A 691 22.17 -41.21 -5.20
CA GLU A 691 22.97 -41.90 -4.18
C GLU A 691 23.29 -40.93 -3.04
N ILE A 692 23.42 -41.39 -1.79
CA ILE A 692 23.73 -40.52 -0.65
C ILE A 692 25.18 -40.00 -0.76
N GLU A 693 25.33 -38.67 -0.83
CA GLU A 693 26.63 -37.97 -0.83
C GLU A 693 27.17 -37.84 0.60
N ARG A 694 26.35 -37.32 1.51
CA ARG A 694 26.68 -37.12 2.94
C ARG A 694 25.45 -36.82 3.78
N HIS A 695 25.55 -37.12 5.07
CA HIS A 695 24.64 -36.59 6.08
C HIS A 695 25.18 -35.24 6.59
N LYS A 696 24.32 -34.24 6.75
CA LYS A 696 24.68 -32.93 7.32
C LYS A 696 23.75 -32.61 8.49
N ALA A 697 24.32 -32.35 9.66
CA ALA A 697 23.63 -31.64 10.72
C ALA A 697 23.87 -30.13 10.56
N ARG A 698 22.95 -29.31 11.04
CA ARG A 698 23.11 -27.86 11.24
C ARG A 698 22.58 -27.49 12.62
N LEU A 699 23.32 -26.66 13.36
CA LEU A 699 22.83 -26.13 14.63
C LEU A 699 22.10 -24.80 14.39
N VAL A 700 20.86 -24.71 14.85
CA VAL A 700 19.93 -23.64 14.47
C VAL A 700 19.32 -22.98 15.70
N ALA A 701 19.54 -21.68 15.85
CA ALA A 701 18.89 -20.86 16.87
C ALA A 701 17.37 -20.77 16.64
N LYS A 702 16.58 -20.77 17.72
CA LYS A 702 15.12 -20.63 17.68
C LYS A 702 14.73 -19.15 17.52
N GLY A 703 15.14 -18.50 16.43
CA GLY A 703 14.94 -17.06 16.17
C GLY A 703 13.47 -16.58 16.18
N TYR A 704 12.49 -17.47 16.11
CA TYR A 704 11.08 -17.15 16.40
C TYR A 704 10.82 -16.69 17.85
N SER A 705 11.79 -16.87 18.75
CA SER A 705 11.78 -16.33 20.12
C SER A 705 12.37 -14.92 20.25
N GLN A 706 13.14 -14.45 19.25
CA GLN A 706 13.69 -13.10 19.19
C GLN A 706 12.60 -12.05 18.91
N LYS A 707 12.73 -10.88 19.53
CA LYS A 707 11.89 -9.69 19.41
C LYS A 707 12.66 -8.56 18.71
N ALA A 708 12.00 -7.85 17.80
CA ALA A 708 12.54 -6.63 17.21
C ALA A 708 12.70 -5.53 18.28
N GLY A 709 13.74 -4.70 18.19
CA GLY A 709 14.04 -3.64 19.16
C GLY A 709 14.57 -4.15 20.51
N ILE A 710 15.02 -5.42 20.57
CA ILE A 710 15.68 -6.03 21.73
C ILE A 710 16.74 -7.05 21.29
N ASP A 711 16.36 -8.01 20.44
CA ASP A 711 17.22 -9.14 20.04
C ASP A 711 17.74 -9.01 18.58
N TYR A 712 17.30 -7.97 17.86
CA TYR A 712 17.68 -7.53 16.51
C TYR A 712 16.88 -6.26 16.16
N ASP A 713 17.36 -5.44 15.23
CA ASP A 713 16.58 -4.33 14.64
C ASP A 713 16.19 -4.58 13.18
N GLU A 714 17.09 -5.14 12.38
CA GLU A 714 16.87 -5.42 10.95
C GLU A 714 17.11 -6.88 10.58
N VAL A 715 16.58 -7.31 9.44
CA VAL A 715 16.53 -8.74 9.03
C VAL A 715 16.77 -8.97 7.53
N PHE A 716 17.19 -7.95 6.78
CA PHE A 716 17.32 -8.07 5.32
C PHE A 716 18.61 -8.80 4.92
N ALA A 717 18.52 -9.57 3.83
CA ALA A 717 19.67 -9.99 3.04
C ALA A 717 19.42 -9.71 1.57
N LEU A 718 20.51 -9.57 0.83
CA LEU A 718 20.50 -9.31 -0.59
C LEU A 718 20.80 -10.63 -1.33
N VAL A 719 20.00 -10.91 -2.36
CA VAL A 719 20.06 -12.13 -3.16
C VAL A 719 19.86 -11.71 -4.61
N ALA A 720 20.77 -12.13 -5.50
CA ALA A 720 20.70 -11.80 -6.91
C ALA A 720 19.40 -12.35 -7.53
N ARG A 721 18.64 -11.49 -8.23
CA ARG A 721 17.38 -11.91 -8.84
C ARG A 721 17.64 -12.84 -10.01
N LEU A 722 16.76 -13.81 -10.21
CA LEU A 722 16.85 -14.73 -11.35
C LEU A 722 16.81 -14.02 -12.72
N GLU A 723 16.26 -12.81 -12.83
CA GLU A 723 16.36 -11.97 -14.04
C GLU A 723 17.78 -11.44 -14.30
N THR A 724 18.48 -11.00 -13.26
CA THR A 724 19.92 -10.69 -13.31
C THR A 724 20.73 -11.94 -13.69
N ILE A 725 20.47 -13.08 -13.04
CA ILE A 725 21.20 -14.33 -13.33
C ILE A 725 21.01 -14.76 -14.79
N ARG A 726 19.77 -14.71 -15.33
CA ARG A 726 19.50 -14.99 -16.75
C ARG A 726 20.15 -13.98 -17.69
N LEU A 727 20.23 -12.70 -17.31
CA LEU A 727 20.95 -11.67 -18.08
C LEU A 727 22.46 -11.94 -18.13
N ILE A 728 23.09 -12.33 -17.01
CA ILE A 728 24.51 -12.69 -16.96
C ILE A 728 24.78 -13.99 -17.74
N ILE A 729 23.86 -14.96 -17.72
CA ILE A 729 23.96 -16.16 -18.56
C ILE A 729 23.88 -15.81 -20.06
N SER A 730 22.97 -14.91 -20.44
CA SER A 730 22.88 -14.38 -21.80
C SER A 730 24.17 -13.67 -22.22
N LEU A 731 24.76 -12.84 -21.34
CA LEU A 731 26.01 -12.13 -21.61
C LEU A 731 27.21 -13.07 -21.75
N ALA A 732 27.32 -14.06 -20.86
CA ALA A 732 28.36 -15.08 -20.96
C ALA A 732 28.25 -15.87 -22.27
N ALA A 733 27.02 -16.23 -22.70
CA ALA A 733 26.81 -16.88 -24.00
C ALA A 733 27.19 -15.98 -25.18
N GLN A 734 26.81 -14.70 -25.16
CA GLN A 734 27.15 -13.71 -26.20
C GLN A 734 28.68 -13.55 -26.36
N ASN A 735 29.39 -13.40 -25.25
CA ASN A 735 30.84 -13.16 -25.24
C ASN A 735 31.67 -14.47 -25.20
N LYS A 736 31.01 -15.64 -25.25
CA LYS A 736 31.59 -16.99 -25.11
C LYS A 736 32.37 -17.21 -23.79
N TRP A 737 32.09 -16.40 -22.77
CA TRP A 737 32.66 -16.57 -21.44
C TRP A 737 32.09 -17.82 -20.77
N LYS A 738 32.90 -18.43 -19.90
CA LYS A 738 32.43 -19.51 -19.02
C LYS A 738 31.99 -18.93 -17.69
N ILE A 739 31.00 -19.56 -17.06
CA ILE A 739 30.49 -19.18 -15.74
C ILE A 739 30.99 -20.21 -14.74
N GLN A 740 31.64 -19.75 -13.68
CA GLN A 740 32.15 -20.58 -12.60
C GLN A 740 31.36 -20.36 -11.31
N GLN A 741 31.44 -21.31 -10.38
CA GLN A 741 30.68 -21.33 -9.13
C GLN A 741 31.57 -21.69 -7.94
N MET A 742 31.35 -21.04 -6.81
CA MET A 742 31.99 -21.36 -5.53
C MET A 742 30.95 -21.33 -4.40
N ASP A 743 31.07 -22.27 -3.45
CA ASP A 743 30.23 -22.40 -2.25
C ASP A 743 30.99 -21.92 -1.01
N VAL A 744 30.44 -20.99 -0.24
CA VAL A 744 31.02 -20.54 1.04
C VAL A 744 30.59 -21.49 2.14
N LYS A 745 31.52 -22.31 2.65
CA LYS A 745 31.18 -23.25 3.72
C LYS A 745 30.75 -22.49 4.97
N SER A 746 29.51 -22.75 5.37
CA SER A 746 28.87 -22.18 6.56
C SER A 746 28.90 -20.65 6.61
N ALA A 747 28.70 -19.98 5.47
CA ALA A 747 28.48 -18.54 5.28
C ALA A 747 28.12 -17.74 6.54
N PHE A 748 26.96 -18.01 7.18
CA PHE A 748 26.50 -17.27 8.36
C PHE A 748 27.48 -17.26 9.55
N LEU A 749 28.24 -18.34 9.78
CA LEU A 749 29.24 -18.40 10.87
C LEU A 749 30.41 -17.41 10.67
N ASN A 750 30.56 -16.85 9.47
CA ASN A 750 31.54 -15.79 9.18
C ASN A 750 31.01 -14.39 9.48
N GLY A 751 29.67 -14.21 9.54
CA GLY A 751 29.02 -12.92 9.80
C GLY A 751 29.15 -12.51 11.26
N VAL A 752 29.83 -11.39 11.53
CA VAL A 752 29.99 -10.84 12.89
C VAL A 752 28.65 -10.24 13.34
N LEU A 753 28.28 -10.46 14.61
CA LEU A 753 27.10 -9.84 15.22
C LEU A 753 27.46 -8.51 15.87
N GLU A 754 26.57 -7.54 15.73
CA GLU A 754 26.66 -6.25 16.43
C GLU A 754 25.84 -6.26 17.72
N GLU A 755 24.84 -7.15 17.84
CA GLU A 755 23.98 -7.27 19.01
C GLU A 755 24.45 -8.36 20.00
N GLU A 756 24.38 -8.07 21.31
CA GLU A 756 24.77 -9.03 22.36
C GLU A 756 23.74 -10.17 22.53
N LEU A 757 23.91 -11.25 21.77
CA LEU A 757 23.04 -12.43 21.84
C LEU A 757 23.62 -13.55 22.70
N TYR A 758 22.73 -14.21 23.44
CA TYR A 758 23.02 -15.37 24.28
C TYR A 758 22.17 -16.56 23.82
N ILE A 759 22.77 -17.73 23.67
CA ILE A 759 22.07 -18.98 23.38
C ILE A 759 22.23 -20.01 24.51
N GLN A 760 21.30 -20.95 24.58
CA GLN A 760 21.47 -22.16 25.40
C GLN A 760 22.53 -23.07 24.79
N GLN A 761 23.26 -23.81 25.62
CA GLN A 761 24.21 -24.83 25.17
C GLN A 761 23.50 -25.89 24.29
N PRO A 762 24.14 -26.39 23.21
CA PRO A 762 23.55 -27.40 22.35
C PRO A 762 23.50 -28.77 23.02
N SER A 763 22.30 -29.36 23.09
CA SER A 763 22.09 -30.68 23.68
C SER A 763 23.01 -31.74 23.06
N GLY A 764 23.68 -32.49 23.93
CA GLY A 764 24.76 -33.43 23.58
C GLY A 764 26.18 -32.87 23.77
N TYR A 765 26.34 -31.55 23.84
CA TYR A 765 27.63 -30.84 23.89
C TYR A 765 27.64 -29.80 25.03
N GLU A 766 27.00 -30.14 26.15
CA GLU A 766 26.94 -29.33 27.37
C GLU A 766 28.24 -29.51 28.18
N VAL A 767 28.83 -28.41 28.66
CA VAL A 767 30.11 -28.42 29.38
C VAL A 767 29.89 -28.90 30.81
N LYS A 768 30.38 -30.11 31.11
CA LYS A 768 30.23 -30.77 32.42
C LYS A 768 30.68 -29.85 33.57
N GLY A 769 29.82 -29.69 34.58
CA GLY A 769 30.04 -28.78 35.71
C GLY A 769 29.77 -27.30 35.43
N HIS A 770 29.33 -26.95 34.21
CA HIS A 770 28.95 -25.62 33.75
C HIS A 770 27.64 -25.64 32.95
N GLU A 771 26.74 -26.58 33.27
CA GLU A 771 25.43 -26.79 32.63
C GLU A 771 24.47 -25.60 32.82
N ASP A 772 24.73 -24.75 33.82
CA ASP A 772 24.04 -23.49 34.11
C ASP A 772 24.45 -22.32 33.20
N LYS A 773 25.61 -22.41 32.55
CA LYS A 773 26.17 -21.34 31.71
C LYS A 773 25.50 -21.29 30.33
N VAL A 774 25.65 -20.14 29.68
CA VAL A 774 25.13 -19.84 28.35
C VAL A 774 26.27 -19.51 27.40
N LEU A 775 26.02 -19.59 26.09
CA LEU A 775 27.00 -19.21 25.09
C LEU A 775 26.66 -17.81 24.58
N LYS A 776 27.56 -16.83 24.75
CA LYS A 776 27.45 -15.52 24.10
C LYS A 776 27.93 -15.66 22.67
N LEU A 777 27.15 -15.17 21.71
CA LEU A 777 27.52 -15.20 20.30
C LEU A 777 28.40 -13.99 19.94
N LYS A 778 29.49 -14.26 19.22
CA LYS A 778 30.34 -13.28 18.52
C LYS A 778 29.98 -13.20 17.04
N LYS A 779 29.57 -14.34 16.46
CA LYS A 779 29.20 -14.48 15.05
C LYS A 779 27.84 -15.17 14.91
N ALA A 780 27.24 -15.04 13.74
CA ALA A 780 25.84 -15.36 13.54
C ALA A 780 25.58 -16.86 13.32
N LEU A 781 24.73 -17.44 14.16
CA LEU A 781 24.27 -18.82 14.02
C LEU A 781 23.06 -18.91 13.07
N TYR A 782 22.91 -20.03 12.36
CA TYR A 782 21.74 -20.30 11.52
C TYR A 782 20.42 -20.10 12.29
N GLY A 783 19.41 -19.52 11.64
CA GLY A 783 18.07 -19.35 12.22
C GLY A 783 17.91 -18.16 13.17
N LEU A 784 18.97 -17.40 13.45
CA LEU A 784 18.84 -16.02 13.91
C LEU A 784 18.26 -15.14 12.80
N LYS A 785 17.53 -14.10 13.17
CA LYS A 785 16.87 -13.20 12.20
C LYS A 785 17.83 -12.24 11.50
N GLN A 786 18.89 -11.80 12.17
CA GLN A 786 19.92 -10.93 11.59
C GLN A 786 21.07 -11.68 10.89
N ALA A 787 21.17 -13.01 11.03
CA ALA A 787 22.29 -13.78 10.44
C ALA A 787 22.49 -13.53 8.93
N PRO A 788 21.43 -13.38 8.12
CA PRO A 788 21.58 -13.03 6.70
C PRO A 788 22.13 -11.60 6.49
N ARG A 789 21.81 -10.62 7.34
CA ARG A 789 22.41 -9.27 7.33
C ARG A 789 23.88 -9.34 7.71
N ALA A 790 24.20 -9.95 8.85
CA ALA A 790 25.56 -10.07 9.40
C ALA A 790 26.55 -10.69 8.39
N TRP A 791 26.14 -11.75 7.69
CA TRP A 791 26.93 -12.34 6.62
C TRP A 791 27.07 -11.40 5.41
N ASN A 792 25.96 -10.86 4.92
CA ASN A 792 25.95 -9.98 3.75
C ASN A 792 26.85 -8.74 3.96
N SER A 793 26.76 -8.08 5.11
CA SER A 793 27.65 -6.96 5.46
C SER A 793 29.14 -7.37 5.52
N ARG A 794 29.44 -8.59 5.98
CA ARG A 794 30.82 -9.09 6.08
C ARG A 794 31.48 -9.34 4.73
N ILE A 795 30.75 -9.92 3.77
CA ILE A 795 31.26 -10.18 2.42
C ILE A 795 31.20 -8.94 1.52
N ASP A 796 30.18 -8.09 1.67
CA ASP A 796 30.09 -6.79 1.00
C ASP A 796 31.28 -5.89 1.31
N LYS A 797 31.62 -5.76 2.60
CA LYS A 797 32.83 -5.05 3.04
C LYS A 797 34.10 -5.65 2.41
N TYR A 798 34.22 -6.98 2.40
CA TYR A 798 35.39 -7.66 1.83
C TYR A 798 35.52 -7.44 0.31
N PHE A 799 34.41 -7.43 -0.42
CA PHE A 799 34.42 -7.11 -1.85
C PHE A 799 34.86 -5.66 -2.11
N GLN A 800 34.37 -4.70 -1.33
CA GLN A 800 34.78 -3.30 -1.42
C GLN A 800 36.28 -3.14 -1.12
N GLU A 801 36.79 -3.80 -0.07
CA GLU A 801 38.22 -3.83 0.29
C GLU A 801 39.11 -4.46 -0.80
N ASN A 802 38.57 -5.36 -1.63
CA ASN A 802 39.27 -6.01 -2.76
C ASN A 802 39.01 -5.35 -4.13
N GLY A 803 38.43 -4.15 -4.15
CA GLY A 803 38.25 -3.33 -5.36
C GLY A 803 37.06 -3.72 -6.25
N PHE A 804 36.02 -4.34 -5.69
CA PHE A 804 34.75 -4.58 -6.39
C PHE A 804 33.76 -3.44 -6.15
N ASN A 805 33.20 -2.92 -7.25
CA ASN A 805 32.09 -1.99 -7.21
C ASN A 805 30.76 -2.75 -7.07
N LYS A 806 29.92 -2.34 -6.13
CA LYS A 806 28.60 -2.91 -5.90
C LYS A 806 27.54 -2.22 -6.76
N CYS A 807 26.72 -2.99 -7.48
CA CYS A 807 25.69 -2.40 -8.34
C CYS A 807 24.57 -1.73 -7.52
N PRO A 808 24.22 -0.45 -7.80
CA PRO A 808 23.13 0.25 -7.12
C PRO A 808 21.73 -0.22 -7.55
N TYR A 809 21.60 -0.95 -8.66
CA TYR A 809 20.31 -1.46 -9.17
C TYR A 809 20.06 -2.93 -8.82
N GLU A 810 21.10 -3.67 -8.42
CA GLU A 810 21.07 -5.05 -7.95
C GLU A 810 22.18 -5.23 -6.90
N HIS A 811 21.84 -5.08 -5.61
CA HIS A 811 22.85 -5.03 -4.54
C HIS A 811 23.53 -6.37 -4.21
N ALA A 812 23.23 -7.43 -4.95
CA ALA A 812 23.92 -8.72 -4.88
C ALA A 812 24.84 -8.97 -6.10
N LEU A 813 24.99 -7.97 -6.97
CA LEU A 813 25.88 -7.97 -8.13
C LEU A 813 27.10 -7.07 -7.84
N TYR A 814 28.29 -7.64 -8.00
CA TYR A 814 29.58 -7.00 -7.77
C TYR A 814 30.42 -7.07 -9.05
N ILE A 815 31.14 -5.99 -9.36
CA ILE A 815 31.85 -5.82 -10.62
C ILE A 815 33.25 -5.27 -10.33
N LYS A 816 34.29 -5.99 -10.78
CA LYS A 816 35.68 -5.52 -10.75
C LYS A 816 36.15 -5.31 -12.18
N ILE A 817 36.63 -4.10 -12.47
CA ILE A 817 37.22 -3.75 -13.76
C ILE A 817 38.72 -3.56 -13.54
N LYS A 818 39.54 -4.11 -14.43
CA LYS A 818 41.00 -4.07 -14.37
C LYS A 818 41.50 -3.83 -15.79
N ASP A 819 42.01 -2.63 -16.04
CA ASP A 819 42.32 -2.15 -17.39
C ASP A 819 41.05 -2.21 -18.28
N GLU A 820 41.07 -2.98 -19.39
CA GLU A 820 39.87 -3.23 -20.22
C GLU A 820 39.08 -4.49 -19.80
N ASP A 821 39.60 -5.29 -18.87
CA ASP A 821 38.98 -6.54 -18.44
C ASP A 821 37.92 -6.36 -17.35
N ILE A 822 36.87 -7.18 -17.42
CA ILE A 822 35.73 -7.16 -16.49
C ILE A 822 35.53 -8.53 -15.84
N LEU A 823 35.34 -8.52 -14.52
CA LEU A 823 34.89 -9.66 -13.71
C LEU A 823 33.56 -9.29 -13.04
N ILE A 824 32.54 -10.11 -13.28
CA ILE A 824 31.19 -9.97 -12.74
C ILE A 824 30.93 -11.12 -11.76
N VAL A 825 30.49 -10.80 -10.54
CA VAL A 825 30.20 -11.75 -9.46
C VAL A 825 28.76 -11.54 -8.97
N CYS A 826 27.96 -12.61 -8.93
CA CYS A 826 26.63 -12.61 -8.33
C CYS A 826 26.63 -13.42 -7.04
N LEU A 827 26.15 -12.83 -5.94
CA LEU A 827 26.03 -13.46 -4.63
C LEU A 827 24.59 -13.95 -4.36
N ASN A 828 24.47 -15.16 -3.82
CA ASN A 828 23.25 -15.72 -3.28
C ASN A 828 23.55 -16.52 -2.00
N VAL A 829 23.63 -15.82 -0.86
CA VAL A 829 23.90 -16.42 0.47
C VAL A 829 25.21 -17.22 0.50
N ASP A 830 25.16 -18.56 0.38
CA ASP A 830 26.32 -19.45 0.31
C ASP A 830 26.84 -19.66 -1.13
N ASP A 831 25.99 -19.54 -2.16
CA ASP A 831 26.39 -19.62 -3.59
C ASP A 831 26.99 -18.29 -4.10
N LEU A 832 28.17 -18.36 -4.72
CA LEU A 832 28.70 -17.34 -5.61
C LEU A 832 28.81 -17.89 -7.04
N ILE A 833 28.37 -17.11 -8.03
CA ILE A 833 28.69 -17.39 -9.44
C ILE A 833 29.41 -16.19 -10.06
N PHE A 834 30.33 -16.45 -10.97
CA PHE A 834 31.15 -15.40 -11.60
C PHE A 834 31.53 -15.72 -13.03
N THR A 835 31.72 -14.67 -13.83
CA THR A 835 32.10 -14.71 -15.23
C THR A 835 32.75 -13.39 -15.64
N GLY A 836 33.37 -13.33 -16.82
CA GLY A 836 34.16 -12.17 -17.23
C GLY A 836 35.07 -12.46 -18.41
N SER A 837 35.78 -11.43 -18.88
CA SER A 837 36.62 -11.49 -20.08
C SER A 837 37.89 -12.32 -19.91
N ASN A 838 38.55 -12.24 -18.75
CA ASN A 838 39.89 -12.78 -18.55
C ASN A 838 39.94 -13.89 -17.48
N PRO A 839 40.28 -15.14 -17.85
CA PRO A 839 40.47 -16.24 -16.90
C PRO A 839 41.54 -16.01 -15.82
N SER A 840 42.50 -15.10 -16.02
CA SER A 840 43.46 -14.71 -14.98
C SER A 840 42.78 -14.08 -13.78
N MET A 841 41.77 -13.22 -14.00
CA MET A 841 40.97 -12.63 -12.93
C MET A 841 40.15 -13.67 -12.16
N PHE A 842 39.80 -14.80 -12.78
CA PHE A 842 39.07 -15.88 -12.11
C PHE A 842 39.96 -16.58 -11.07
N ASN A 843 41.25 -16.74 -11.38
CA ASN A 843 42.22 -17.30 -10.44
C ASN A 843 42.56 -16.30 -9.33
N GLU A 844 42.80 -15.01 -9.68
CA GLU A 844 42.97 -13.93 -8.69
C GLU A 844 41.79 -13.88 -7.71
N PHE A 845 40.56 -13.98 -8.22
CA PHE A 845 39.34 -14.01 -7.43
C PHE A 845 39.25 -15.24 -6.51
N LYS A 846 39.56 -16.44 -7.04
CA LYS A 846 39.58 -17.68 -6.25
C LYS A 846 40.57 -17.59 -5.10
N ASP A 847 41.80 -17.17 -5.37
CA ASP A 847 42.87 -17.10 -4.38
C ASP A 847 42.55 -16.08 -3.28
N VAL A 848 41.99 -14.92 -3.66
CA VAL A 848 41.47 -13.91 -2.72
C VAL A 848 40.36 -14.51 -1.84
N MET A 849 39.33 -15.12 -2.43
CA MET A 849 38.21 -15.68 -1.66
C MET A 849 38.62 -16.86 -0.76
N MET A 850 39.51 -17.75 -1.23
CA MET A 850 40.02 -18.90 -0.46
C MET A 850 40.96 -18.50 0.68
N LYS A 851 41.59 -17.32 0.61
CA LYS A 851 42.45 -16.80 1.68
C LYS A 851 41.66 -16.34 2.91
N GLU A 852 40.45 -15.80 2.69
CA GLU A 852 39.63 -15.19 3.75
C GLU A 852 38.52 -16.13 4.28
N PHE A 853 37.91 -16.91 3.39
CA PHE A 853 36.74 -17.75 3.69
C PHE A 853 37.02 -19.21 3.32
N GLU A 854 36.40 -20.15 4.04
CA GLU A 854 36.49 -21.56 3.66
C GLU A 854 35.58 -21.86 2.47
N MET A 855 36.13 -21.70 1.26
CA MET A 855 35.41 -21.93 0.01
C MET A 855 35.42 -23.42 -0.41
N THR A 856 34.48 -23.77 -1.29
CA THR A 856 34.55 -24.94 -2.17
C THR A 856 34.46 -24.46 -3.61
N ASP A 857 35.51 -24.67 -4.42
CA ASP A 857 35.45 -24.43 -5.87
C ASP A 857 34.63 -25.54 -6.54
N MET A 858 33.56 -25.16 -7.25
CA MET A 858 32.70 -26.09 -7.98
C MET A 858 33.04 -26.14 -9.48
N GLY A 859 34.03 -25.35 -9.92
CA GLY A 859 34.43 -25.28 -11.33
C GLY A 859 33.36 -24.61 -12.18
N LEU A 860 33.00 -25.24 -13.31
CA LEU A 860 31.96 -24.73 -14.21
C LEU A 860 30.57 -24.87 -13.56
N MET A 861 29.81 -23.79 -13.52
CA MET A 861 28.42 -23.78 -13.04
C MET A 861 27.57 -24.77 -13.86
N ALA A 862 27.19 -25.88 -13.23
CA ALA A 862 26.33 -26.93 -13.79
C ALA A 862 24.94 -26.99 -13.14
N TYR A 863 24.82 -26.52 -11.89
CA TYR A 863 23.56 -26.44 -11.15
C TYR A 863 23.54 -25.19 -10.27
N TYR A 864 22.57 -24.31 -10.48
CA TYR A 864 22.38 -23.10 -9.67
C TYR A 864 20.92 -22.97 -9.26
N LEU A 865 20.64 -22.93 -7.95
CA LEU A 865 19.27 -22.87 -7.40
C LEU A 865 18.27 -23.83 -8.10
N GLY A 866 18.67 -25.10 -8.29
CA GLY A 866 17.82 -26.11 -8.92
C GLY A 866 17.53 -25.88 -10.42
N ILE A 867 18.23 -24.96 -11.07
CA ILE A 867 18.34 -24.83 -12.53
C ILE A 867 19.58 -25.60 -12.97
N GLU A 868 19.40 -26.52 -13.90
CA GLU A 868 20.47 -27.23 -14.63
C GLU A 868 21.07 -26.30 -15.68
N VAL A 869 22.40 -26.32 -15.84
CA VAL A 869 23.11 -25.46 -16.79
C VAL A 869 24.10 -26.29 -17.59
N LYS A 870 23.99 -26.25 -18.93
CA LYS A 870 24.92 -26.92 -19.86
C LYS A 870 25.65 -25.85 -20.66
N GLN A 871 26.92 -25.63 -20.35
CA GLN A 871 27.76 -24.61 -21.01
C GLN A 871 28.53 -25.22 -22.19
N GLN A 872 28.00 -25.05 -23.40
CA GLN A 872 28.62 -25.56 -24.64
C GLN A 872 29.55 -24.48 -25.24
N ASN A 873 29.93 -24.59 -26.52
CA ASN A 873 30.83 -23.64 -27.20
C ASN A 873 30.09 -22.70 -28.17
N ASP A 874 28.87 -23.07 -28.52
CA ASP A 874 27.88 -22.35 -29.33
C ASP A 874 26.83 -21.60 -28.48
N GLY A 875 26.65 -22.02 -27.21
CA GLY A 875 25.74 -21.36 -26.27
C GLY A 875 25.72 -21.98 -24.87
N ILE A 876 24.76 -21.51 -24.05
CA ILE A 876 24.45 -22.02 -22.72
C ILE A 876 22.97 -22.41 -22.65
N PHE A 877 22.70 -23.69 -22.40
CA PHE A 877 21.34 -24.20 -22.15
C PHE A 877 21.03 -24.14 -20.66
N ILE A 878 19.81 -23.69 -20.29
CA ILE A 878 19.28 -23.81 -18.94
C ILE A 878 17.95 -24.58 -18.90
N SER A 879 17.84 -25.53 -17.99
CA SER A 879 16.67 -26.40 -17.84
C SER A 879 16.34 -26.73 -16.38
N GLN A 880 15.21 -27.39 -16.18
CA GLN A 880 14.76 -27.95 -14.89
C GLN A 880 14.15 -29.34 -15.16
N GLU A 881 14.84 -30.15 -15.98
CA GLU A 881 14.41 -31.44 -16.53
C GLU A 881 14.18 -32.47 -15.41
N SER A 882 15.12 -32.57 -14.47
CA SER A 882 15.05 -33.45 -13.30
C SER A 882 13.88 -33.05 -12.39
N TYR A 883 13.72 -31.75 -12.14
CA TYR A 883 12.61 -31.21 -11.35
C TYR A 883 11.25 -31.44 -12.02
N ALA A 884 11.17 -31.35 -13.35
CA ALA A 884 9.96 -31.68 -14.09
C ALA A 884 9.58 -33.17 -13.96
N LYS A 885 10.57 -34.08 -13.93
CA LYS A 885 10.35 -35.51 -13.64
C LYS A 885 9.86 -35.72 -12.21
N GLU A 886 10.48 -35.08 -11.22
CA GLU A 886 10.06 -35.13 -9.80
C GLU A 886 8.61 -34.68 -9.60
N ILE A 887 8.21 -33.57 -10.24
CA ILE A 887 6.81 -33.09 -10.21
C ILE A 887 5.87 -34.17 -10.77
N LEU A 888 6.18 -34.75 -11.93
CA LEU A 888 5.35 -35.79 -12.53
C LEU A 888 5.23 -37.03 -11.63
N LYS A 889 6.31 -37.44 -10.96
CA LYS A 889 6.33 -38.54 -9.97
C LYS A 889 5.48 -38.21 -8.74
N LYS A 890 5.76 -37.07 -8.10
CA LYS A 890 5.07 -36.57 -6.90
C LYS A 890 3.55 -36.47 -7.07
N PHE A 891 3.07 -36.11 -8.26
CA PHE A 891 1.64 -35.99 -8.58
C PHE A 891 1.07 -37.18 -9.38
N LYS A 892 1.80 -38.31 -9.48
CA LYS A 892 1.37 -39.57 -10.13
C LYS A 892 0.95 -39.40 -11.61
N MET A 893 1.68 -38.56 -12.34
CA MET A 893 1.42 -38.18 -13.74
C MET A 893 2.54 -38.63 -14.70
N GLU A 894 3.53 -39.41 -14.26
CA GLU A 894 4.62 -39.95 -15.10
C GLU A 894 4.11 -40.69 -16.35
N ASN A 895 2.99 -41.41 -16.24
CA ASN A 895 2.38 -42.19 -17.31
C ASN A 895 1.16 -41.50 -17.95
N CYS A 896 0.98 -40.20 -17.76
CA CYS A 896 -0.14 -39.48 -18.39
C CYS A 896 0.09 -39.29 -19.91
N LYS A 897 -0.99 -39.28 -20.70
CA LYS A 897 -0.90 -38.94 -22.13
C LYS A 897 -0.52 -37.46 -22.28
N PRO A 898 0.51 -37.08 -23.06
CA PRO A 898 0.92 -35.69 -23.22
C PRO A 898 -0.15 -34.81 -23.91
N ILE A 899 0.11 -33.50 -24.02
CA ILE A 899 -0.72 -32.55 -24.78
C ILE A 899 0.13 -31.36 -25.28
N SER A 900 -0.31 -30.68 -26.34
CA SER A 900 0.43 -29.59 -27.00
C SER A 900 0.45 -28.25 -26.28
N THR A 901 -0.52 -27.97 -25.39
CA THR A 901 -0.66 -26.66 -24.70
C THR A 901 -0.99 -26.81 -23.21
N PRO A 902 -0.42 -25.97 -22.32
CA PRO A 902 -0.64 -26.04 -20.87
C PRO A 902 -2.03 -25.55 -20.45
N ALA A 903 -2.60 -24.59 -21.19
CA ALA A 903 -3.98 -24.11 -21.04
C ALA A 903 -4.83 -24.52 -22.25
N GLU A 904 -6.15 -24.51 -22.07
CA GLU A 904 -7.13 -24.81 -23.13
C GLU A 904 -7.64 -23.52 -23.76
N TYR A 905 -7.76 -23.49 -25.10
CA TYR A 905 -8.16 -22.28 -25.82
C TYR A 905 -9.57 -21.84 -25.38
N GLY A 906 -9.71 -20.55 -25.04
CA GLY A 906 -10.97 -20.00 -24.56
C GLY A 906 -11.45 -20.47 -23.19
N ILE A 907 -10.62 -21.17 -22.39
CA ILE A 907 -11.00 -21.64 -21.05
C ILE A 907 -11.46 -20.49 -20.14
N LYS A 908 -12.58 -20.71 -19.47
CA LYS A 908 -13.21 -19.78 -18.52
C LYS A 908 -13.38 -20.52 -17.19
N MET A 909 -12.88 -19.94 -16.11
CA MET A 909 -12.94 -20.47 -14.74
C MET A 909 -13.46 -19.35 -13.82
N THR A 910 -14.10 -19.74 -12.72
CA THR A 910 -14.68 -18.82 -11.72
C THR A 910 -14.69 -19.46 -10.34
N LYS A 911 -14.60 -18.66 -9.28
CA LYS A 911 -14.72 -19.12 -7.89
C LYS A 911 -16.03 -19.84 -7.55
N HIS A 912 -17.06 -19.70 -8.39
CA HIS A 912 -18.40 -20.27 -8.18
C HIS A 912 -18.73 -21.40 -9.18
N GLU A 913 -17.71 -22.02 -9.79
CA GLU A 913 -17.89 -23.10 -10.76
C GLU A 913 -18.40 -24.40 -10.10
N GLU A 914 -19.39 -25.05 -10.71
CA GLU A 914 -20.00 -26.27 -10.18
C GLU A 914 -19.01 -27.45 -10.20
N GLY A 915 -18.79 -28.06 -9.04
CA GLY A 915 -17.96 -29.25 -8.90
C GLY A 915 -17.56 -29.55 -7.45
N GLU A 916 -17.08 -30.76 -7.23
CA GLU A 916 -16.58 -31.19 -5.91
C GLU A 916 -15.36 -30.35 -5.49
N SER A 917 -15.23 -30.09 -4.19
CA SER A 917 -14.06 -29.44 -3.61
C SER A 917 -12.84 -30.36 -3.64
N VAL A 918 -11.69 -29.80 -3.97
CA VAL A 918 -10.38 -30.48 -3.91
C VAL A 918 -9.63 -29.98 -2.67
N ASP A 919 -8.78 -30.81 -2.05
CA ASP A 919 -7.96 -30.38 -0.91
C ASP A 919 -7.10 -29.15 -1.28
N PRO A 920 -7.29 -27.99 -0.60
CA PRO A 920 -6.49 -26.81 -0.85
C PRO A 920 -5.00 -27.01 -0.56
N THR A 921 -4.62 -27.98 0.28
CA THR A 921 -3.22 -28.25 0.67
C THR A 921 -2.46 -28.92 -0.47
N PHE A 922 -2.99 -30.04 -0.97
CA PHE A 922 -2.50 -30.74 -2.15
C PHE A 922 -2.48 -29.85 -3.39
N PHE A 923 -3.54 -29.05 -3.62
CA PHE A 923 -3.59 -28.12 -4.75
C PHE A 923 -2.54 -27.00 -4.64
N LYS A 924 -2.33 -26.42 -3.44
CA LYS A 924 -1.23 -25.44 -3.21
C LYS A 924 0.15 -26.06 -3.42
N SER A 925 0.36 -27.31 -3.01
CA SER A 925 1.61 -28.06 -3.27
C SER A 925 1.88 -28.18 -4.77
N LEU A 926 0.85 -28.54 -5.57
CA LEU A 926 0.94 -28.62 -7.02
C LEU A 926 1.23 -27.25 -7.67
N VAL A 927 0.46 -26.21 -7.33
CA VAL A 927 0.66 -24.87 -7.92
C VAL A 927 1.99 -24.26 -7.51
N GLY A 928 2.46 -24.51 -6.27
CA GLY A 928 3.78 -24.09 -5.80
C GLY A 928 4.92 -24.73 -6.60
N SER A 929 4.90 -26.05 -6.78
CA SER A 929 5.88 -26.74 -7.62
C SER A 929 5.84 -26.26 -9.08
N LEU A 930 4.65 -26.09 -9.66
CA LEU A 930 4.51 -25.54 -11.01
C LEU A 930 5.03 -24.09 -11.13
N ARG A 931 4.87 -23.27 -10.09
CA ARG A 931 5.41 -21.89 -10.04
C ARG A 931 6.94 -21.89 -10.06
N TYR A 932 7.60 -22.81 -9.35
CA TYR A 932 9.07 -22.89 -9.34
C TYR A 932 9.67 -23.32 -10.69
N LEU A 933 8.91 -24.10 -11.48
CA LEU A 933 9.33 -24.48 -12.83
C LEU A 933 9.27 -23.30 -13.83
N THR A 934 8.56 -22.21 -13.52
CA THR A 934 8.48 -21.02 -14.40
C THR A 934 9.79 -20.23 -14.50
N CYS A 935 10.83 -20.59 -13.74
CA CYS A 935 12.16 -19.99 -13.79
C CYS A 935 12.90 -20.29 -15.11
N THR A 936 12.67 -21.48 -15.69
CA THR A 936 13.14 -21.84 -17.05
C THR A 936 12.00 -22.00 -18.06
N ARG A 937 10.74 -22.03 -17.59
CA ARG A 937 9.53 -22.27 -18.40
C ARG A 937 8.57 -21.07 -18.42
N PRO A 938 8.88 -20.00 -19.16
CA PRO A 938 7.92 -18.90 -19.38
C PRO A 938 6.64 -19.36 -20.09
N ASP A 939 6.73 -20.42 -20.91
CA ASP A 939 5.64 -20.97 -21.70
C ASP A 939 4.48 -21.55 -20.89
N ILE A 940 4.69 -21.92 -19.62
CA ILE A 940 3.60 -22.33 -18.71
C ILE A 940 3.09 -21.20 -17.81
N LEU A 941 3.76 -20.04 -17.78
CA LEU A 941 3.57 -18.98 -16.77
C LEU A 941 2.12 -18.49 -16.68
N HIS A 942 1.47 -18.24 -17.83
CA HIS A 942 0.06 -17.82 -17.85
C HIS A 942 -0.87 -18.90 -17.28
N ALA A 943 -0.67 -20.17 -17.66
CA ALA A 943 -1.50 -21.28 -17.20
C ALA A 943 -1.38 -21.48 -15.67
N VAL A 944 -0.16 -21.39 -15.13
CA VAL A 944 0.09 -21.40 -13.67
C VAL A 944 -0.54 -20.16 -13.01
N GLY A 945 -0.42 -19.00 -13.63
CA GLY A 945 -1.06 -17.74 -13.22
C GLY A 945 -2.59 -17.79 -13.20
N LEU A 946 -3.23 -18.57 -14.08
CA LEU A 946 -4.67 -18.84 -14.04
C LEU A 946 -5.06 -19.73 -12.85
N VAL A 947 -4.46 -20.92 -12.73
CA VAL A 947 -4.87 -21.89 -11.67
C VAL A 947 -4.55 -21.38 -10.26
N SER A 948 -3.53 -20.54 -10.10
CA SER A 948 -3.18 -19.93 -8.81
C SER A 948 -4.29 -19.06 -8.20
N ARG A 949 -5.22 -18.52 -9.01
CA ARG A 949 -6.32 -17.66 -8.55
C ARG A 949 -7.31 -18.37 -7.62
N TYR A 950 -7.28 -19.71 -7.60
CA TYR A 950 -8.26 -20.57 -6.94
C TYR A 950 -7.69 -21.41 -5.79
N MET A 951 -6.44 -21.17 -5.39
CA MET A 951 -5.77 -21.92 -4.31
C MET A 951 -6.49 -21.88 -2.94
N GLU A 952 -7.37 -20.91 -2.70
CA GLU A 952 -8.14 -20.80 -1.45
C GLU A 952 -9.26 -21.85 -1.35
N SER A 953 -9.89 -22.19 -2.47
CA SER A 953 -11.03 -23.12 -2.54
C SER A 953 -11.10 -23.73 -3.95
N PRO A 954 -10.21 -24.69 -4.29
CA PRO A 954 -10.16 -25.29 -5.62
C PRO A 954 -11.23 -26.37 -5.78
N THR A 955 -11.69 -26.55 -7.01
CA THR A 955 -12.68 -27.56 -7.40
C THR A 955 -12.09 -28.56 -8.41
N THR A 956 -12.84 -29.59 -8.79
CA THR A 956 -12.38 -30.57 -9.79
C THR A 956 -12.09 -29.96 -11.17
N THR A 957 -12.73 -28.85 -11.55
CA THR A 957 -12.44 -28.10 -12.80
C THR A 957 -11.07 -27.43 -12.73
N HIS A 958 -10.80 -26.67 -11.66
CA HIS A 958 -9.49 -26.08 -11.37
C HIS A 958 -8.38 -27.15 -11.32
N PHE A 959 -8.67 -28.33 -10.76
CA PHE A 959 -7.71 -29.45 -10.74
C PHE A 959 -7.55 -30.17 -12.09
N LYS A 960 -8.58 -30.21 -12.95
CA LYS A 960 -8.44 -30.64 -14.36
C LYS A 960 -7.50 -29.69 -15.12
N ALA A 961 -7.65 -28.38 -14.94
CA ALA A 961 -6.76 -27.37 -15.53
C ALA A 961 -5.30 -27.54 -15.05
N ALA A 962 -5.06 -27.68 -13.74
CA ALA A 962 -3.72 -27.93 -13.21
C ALA A 962 -3.11 -29.25 -13.74
N LYS A 963 -3.91 -30.31 -13.90
CA LYS A 963 -3.48 -31.56 -14.55
C LYS A 963 -3.20 -31.42 -16.04
N ARG A 964 -3.81 -30.45 -16.76
CA ARG A 964 -3.44 -30.15 -18.16
C ARG A 964 -2.01 -29.62 -18.26
N ILE A 965 -1.58 -28.77 -17.32
CA ILE A 965 -0.20 -28.27 -17.25
C ILE A 965 0.78 -29.44 -17.05
N LEU A 966 0.47 -30.39 -16.15
CA LEU A 966 1.28 -31.61 -15.97
C LEU A 966 1.35 -32.46 -17.25
N ARG A 967 0.24 -32.62 -17.99
CA ARG A 967 0.25 -33.32 -19.30
C ARG A 967 1.12 -32.60 -20.35
N TYR A 968 1.14 -31.27 -20.34
CA TYR A 968 1.99 -30.50 -21.24
C TYR A 968 3.48 -30.67 -20.88
N LEU A 969 3.81 -30.64 -19.58
CA LEU A 969 5.16 -30.92 -19.09
C LEU A 969 5.62 -32.33 -19.43
N LYS A 970 4.76 -33.35 -19.33
CA LYS A 970 5.08 -34.72 -19.76
C LYS A 970 5.48 -34.82 -21.24
N GLY A 971 4.98 -33.94 -22.09
CA GLY A 971 5.37 -33.83 -23.50
C GLY A 971 6.55 -32.89 -23.78
N THR A 972 7.07 -32.20 -22.76
CA THR A 972 8.11 -31.16 -22.88
C THR A 972 9.08 -31.18 -21.69
N ILE A 973 9.45 -32.36 -21.19
CA ILE A 973 10.30 -32.48 -19.97
C ILE A 973 11.69 -31.87 -20.21
N ASP A 974 12.27 -32.13 -21.38
CA ASP A 974 13.62 -31.77 -21.83
C ASP A 974 13.67 -30.42 -22.58
N PHE A 975 12.73 -29.53 -22.26
CA PHE A 975 12.65 -28.17 -22.80
C PHE A 975 13.18 -27.14 -21.79
N GLY A 976 13.98 -26.21 -22.31
CA GLY A 976 14.64 -25.14 -21.57
C GLY A 976 14.95 -23.96 -22.49
N LEU A 977 15.78 -23.03 -22.03
CA LEU A 977 16.20 -21.85 -22.80
C LEU A 977 17.64 -22.03 -23.28
N PHE A 978 17.92 -21.77 -24.55
CA PHE A 978 19.25 -21.83 -25.13
C PHE A 978 19.76 -20.44 -25.52
N TYR A 979 20.63 -19.85 -24.69
CA TYR A 979 21.29 -18.59 -25.01
C TYR A 979 22.47 -18.85 -25.93
N SER A 980 22.53 -18.15 -27.07
CA SER A 980 23.62 -18.23 -28.06
C SER A 980 24.09 -16.83 -28.42
N VAL A 981 25.25 -16.76 -29.10
CA VAL A 981 25.67 -15.50 -29.75
C VAL A 981 24.57 -15.02 -30.72
N SER A 982 24.29 -13.72 -30.68
CA SER A 982 23.35 -13.01 -31.55
C SER A 982 24.03 -11.84 -32.24
N ASN A 983 23.57 -11.51 -33.46
CA ASN A 983 24.10 -10.40 -34.26
C ASN A 983 23.52 -9.03 -33.87
N ASP A 984 22.35 -8.99 -33.22
CA ASP A 984 21.70 -7.75 -32.75
C ASP A 984 21.44 -7.85 -31.24
N TYR A 985 22.52 -7.85 -30.45
CA TYR A 985 22.50 -8.03 -28.99
C TYR A 985 22.02 -6.77 -28.25
N LYS A 986 20.76 -6.38 -28.51
CA LYS A 986 20.09 -5.21 -27.93
C LYS A 986 18.96 -5.60 -26.99
N LEU A 987 18.65 -4.72 -26.04
CA LEU A 987 17.48 -4.88 -25.17
C LEU A 987 16.18 -4.55 -25.93
N VAL A 988 15.27 -5.53 -26.03
CA VAL A 988 13.94 -5.35 -26.64
C VAL A 988 12.84 -5.88 -25.72
N GLY A 989 11.82 -5.06 -25.46
CA GLY A 989 10.64 -5.43 -24.67
C GLY A 989 9.39 -5.66 -25.52
N TYR A 990 8.52 -6.57 -25.10
CA TYR A 990 7.16 -6.77 -25.63
C TYR A 990 6.15 -6.72 -24.48
N SER A 991 5.02 -6.06 -24.70
CA SER A 991 3.94 -5.92 -23.71
C SER A 991 2.56 -6.06 -24.33
N ASP A 992 1.68 -6.81 -23.68
CA ASP A 992 0.29 -7.12 -24.06
C ASP A 992 -0.59 -7.22 -22.80
N SER A 993 -1.89 -7.03 -22.94
CA SER A 993 -2.88 -7.20 -21.89
C SER A 993 -4.17 -7.82 -22.43
N ASP A 994 -4.72 -8.80 -21.71
CA ASP A 994 -6.14 -9.12 -21.91
C ASP A 994 -7.01 -7.90 -21.48
N TRP A 995 -8.27 -7.85 -21.92
CA TRP A 995 -9.23 -6.85 -21.41
C TRP A 995 -10.33 -7.52 -20.58
N GLY A 996 -10.18 -7.42 -19.25
CA GLY A 996 -11.12 -8.01 -18.30
C GLY A 996 -11.25 -9.54 -18.42
N GLY A 997 -10.15 -10.25 -18.66
CA GLY A 997 -10.14 -11.71 -18.76
C GLY A 997 -10.51 -12.43 -17.46
N ASP A 998 -10.34 -11.78 -16.30
CA ASP A 998 -10.81 -12.32 -15.02
C ASP A 998 -12.33 -12.15 -14.86
N ILE A 999 -13.06 -13.27 -14.77
CA ILE A 999 -14.53 -13.26 -14.73
C ILE A 999 -15.05 -12.70 -13.40
N ASP A 1000 -14.46 -13.11 -12.27
CA ASP A 1000 -14.93 -12.80 -10.92
C ASP A 1000 -14.80 -11.31 -10.54
N ASN A 1001 -13.91 -10.56 -11.19
CA ASN A 1001 -13.62 -9.16 -10.84
C ASN A 1001 -13.34 -8.24 -12.04
N ARG A 1002 -13.52 -8.71 -13.28
CA ARG A 1002 -13.37 -7.94 -14.54
C ARG A 1002 -12.01 -7.26 -14.72
N ARG A 1003 -10.96 -7.71 -14.01
CA ARG A 1003 -9.59 -7.17 -14.11
C ARG A 1003 -8.83 -7.85 -15.24
N SER A 1004 -7.90 -7.12 -15.81
CA SER A 1004 -7.04 -7.61 -16.90
C SER A 1004 -5.85 -8.46 -16.41
N THR A 1005 -5.35 -9.34 -17.26
CA THR A 1005 -4.03 -9.98 -17.11
C THR A 1005 -2.99 -9.23 -17.94
N THR A 1006 -2.02 -8.63 -17.27
CA THR A 1006 -0.82 -8.00 -17.84
C THR A 1006 0.22 -9.06 -18.20
N GLY A 1007 0.79 -8.97 -19.40
CA GLY A 1007 1.91 -9.77 -19.87
C GLY A 1007 3.05 -8.90 -20.40
N PHE A 1008 4.29 -9.20 -20.04
CA PHE A 1008 5.46 -8.67 -20.76
C PHE A 1008 6.63 -9.65 -20.77
N VAL A 1009 7.56 -9.45 -21.71
CA VAL A 1009 8.83 -10.18 -21.83
C VAL A 1009 9.92 -9.26 -22.37
N PHE A 1010 11.15 -9.46 -21.90
CA PHE A 1010 12.35 -8.82 -22.43
C PHE A 1010 13.32 -9.85 -23.01
N PHE A 1011 13.91 -9.44 -24.12
CA PHE A 1011 14.90 -10.13 -24.92
C PHE A 1011 16.24 -9.39 -24.85
N MET A 1012 17.33 -10.15 -24.91
CA MET A 1012 18.69 -9.64 -25.12
C MET A 1012 19.31 -10.51 -26.21
N GLY A 1013 19.41 -9.97 -27.43
CA GLY A 1013 19.50 -10.82 -28.62
C GLY A 1013 18.22 -11.65 -28.82
N ASP A 1014 18.34 -12.87 -29.35
CA ASP A 1014 17.21 -13.68 -29.83
C ASP A 1014 16.39 -14.41 -28.74
N ILE A 1015 16.77 -14.33 -27.46
CA ILE A 1015 16.23 -15.20 -26.39
C ILE A 1015 15.65 -14.37 -25.23
N ALA A 1016 14.52 -14.84 -24.68
CA ALA A 1016 13.86 -14.18 -23.55
C ALA A 1016 14.63 -14.45 -22.24
N PHE A 1017 14.94 -13.40 -21.47
CA PHE A 1017 15.68 -13.51 -20.21
C PHE A 1017 14.89 -13.04 -18.97
N THR A 1018 13.85 -12.20 -19.13
CA THR A 1018 12.89 -11.90 -18.05
C THR A 1018 11.48 -11.66 -18.58
N TRP A 1019 10.47 -11.94 -17.75
CA TRP A 1019 9.07 -12.06 -18.15
C TRP A 1019 8.11 -11.94 -16.95
N MET A 1020 6.88 -11.50 -17.20
CA MET A 1020 5.82 -11.49 -16.19
C MET A 1020 4.44 -11.78 -16.80
N SER A 1021 3.63 -12.58 -16.10
CA SER A 1021 2.18 -12.66 -16.24
C SER A 1021 1.55 -12.32 -14.89
N LYS A 1022 0.69 -11.31 -14.81
CA LYS A 1022 0.13 -10.82 -13.55
C LYS A 1022 -1.24 -10.17 -13.73
N LYS A 1023 -2.21 -10.50 -12.87
CA LYS A 1023 -3.49 -9.79 -12.84
C LYS A 1023 -3.31 -8.34 -12.38
N GLN A 1024 -3.87 -7.39 -13.11
CA GLN A 1024 -3.77 -5.96 -12.84
C GLN A 1024 -4.38 -5.59 -11.46
N PRO A 1025 -3.86 -4.54 -10.80
CA PRO A 1025 -4.37 -4.09 -9.51
C PRO A 1025 -5.71 -3.32 -9.61
N ILE A 1026 -6.09 -2.91 -10.82
CA ILE A 1026 -7.28 -2.11 -11.14
C ILE A 1026 -8.17 -2.83 -12.17
N VAL A 1027 -9.38 -2.32 -12.37
CA VAL A 1027 -10.27 -2.65 -13.50
C VAL A 1027 -10.12 -1.52 -14.51
N THR A 1028 -9.93 -1.85 -15.79
CA THR A 1028 -9.68 -0.88 -16.86
C THR A 1028 -10.89 -0.76 -17.78
N LEU A 1029 -11.27 0.48 -18.14
CA LEU A 1029 -12.54 0.76 -18.83
C LEU A 1029 -12.46 0.54 -20.35
N SER A 1030 -11.26 0.33 -20.90
CA SER A 1030 -11.05 0.03 -22.32
C SER A 1030 -9.82 -0.84 -22.57
N THR A 1031 -9.74 -1.46 -23.75
CA THR A 1031 -8.54 -2.15 -24.24
C THR A 1031 -7.32 -1.21 -24.30
N CYS A 1032 -7.51 0.03 -24.76
CA CYS A 1032 -6.48 1.07 -24.80
C CYS A 1032 -5.86 1.33 -23.41
N GLU A 1033 -6.70 1.37 -22.37
CA GLU A 1033 -6.29 1.59 -20.99
C GLU A 1033 -5.57 0.37 -20.40
N ALA A 1034 -6.08 -0.84 -20.64
CA ALA A 1034 -5.42 -2.10 -20.24
C ALA A 1034 -4.01 -2.20 -20.82
N GLU A 1035 -3.87 -1.87 -22.10
CA GLU A 1035 -2.61 -1.81 -22.86
C GLU A 1035 -1.66 -0.70 -22.35
N TYR A 1036 -2.18 0.48 -22.08
CA TYR A 1036 -1.37 1.59 -21.57
C TYR A 1036 -0.80 1.30 -20.17
N VAL A 1037 -1.57 0.61 -19.31
CA VAL A 1037 -1.14 0.17 -17.97
C VAL A 1037 0.00 -0.86 -18.05
N VAL A 1038 -0.06 -1.82 -18.99
CA VAL A 1038 1.02 -2.80 -19.16
C VAL A 1038 2.24 -2.20 -19.85
N ALA A 1039 2.06 -1.38 -20.89
CA ALA A 1039 3.15 -0.70 -21.58
C ALA A 1039 3.94 0.20 -20.62
N THR A 1040 3.26 0.91 -19.71
CA THR A 1040 3.92 1.70 -18.67
C THR A 1040 4.69 0.81 -17.70
N SER A 1041 4.08 -0.30 -17.25
CA SER A 1041 4.73 -1.26 -16.34
C SER A 1041 5.97 -1.92 -16.98
N CYS A 1042 5.91 -2.20 -18.28
CA CYS A 1042 7.01 -2.69 -19.10
C CYS A 1042 8.11 -1.62 -19.21
N VAL A 1043 7.77 -0.36 -19.51
CA VAL A 1043 8.74 0.75 -19.60
C VAL A 1043 9.45 1.01 -18.26
N CYS A 1044 8.76 0.99 -17.12
CA CYS A 1044 9.44 1.08 -15.81
C CYS A 1044 10.48 -0.04 -15.61
N HIS A 1045 10.19 -1.25 -16.08
CA HIS A 1045 11.13 -2.38 -16.02
C HIS A 1045 12.28 -2.21 -17.05
N ALA A 1046 12.01 -1.65 -18.24
CA ALA A 1046 13.02 -1.31 -19.24
C ALA A 1046 14.03 -0.28 -18.72
N ILE A 1047 13.59 0.75 -17.98
CA ILE A 1047 14.49 1.74 -17.36
C ILE A 1047 15.41 1.08 -16.33
N TRP A 1048 14.88 0.21 -15.47
CA TRP A 1048 15.70 -0.55 -14.51
C TRP A 1048 16.72 -1.46 -15.23
N LEU A 1049 16.32 -2.13 -16.31
CA LEU A 1049 17.22 -2.94 -17.13
C LEU A 1049 18.29 -2.12 -17.86
N ARG A 1050 17.96 -0.95 -18.45
CA ARG A 1050 18.94 -0.04 -19.06
C ARG A 1050 19.99 0.42 -18.05
N ASN A 1051 19.56 0.73 -16.83
CA ASN A 1051 20.43 1.11 -15.73
C ASN A 1051 21.33 -0.06 -15.30
N LEU A 1052 20.79 -1.26 -15.11
CA LEU A 1052 21.57 -2.47 -14.80
C LEU A 1052 22.59 -2.81 -15.90
N LEU A 1053 22.19 -2.71 -17.17
CA LEU A 1053 23.05 -2.90 -18.34
C LEU A 1053 24.22 -1.92 -18.37
N LYS A 1054 23.97 -0.65 -18.02
CA LYS A 1054 25.03 0.39 -17.93
C LYS A 1054 26.11 0.00 -16.91
N GLU A 1055 25.74 -0.48 -15.73
CA GLU A 1055 26.71 -0.85 -14.69
C GLU A 1055 27.59 -2.05 -15.12
N ILE A 1056 27.05 -3.00 -15.89
CA ILE A 1056 27.82 -4.13 -16.48
C ILE A 1056 28.48 -3.79 -17.83
N GLY A 1057 28.67 -2.50 -18.14
CA GLY A 1057 29.40 -2.03 -19.34
C GLY A 1057 28.61 -2.03 -20.66
N LEU A 1058 27.34 -2.47 -20.67
CA LEU A 1058 26.51 -2.59 -21.86
C LEU A 1058 25.63 -1.35 -22.09
N ILE A 1059 26.28 -0.19 -22.22
CA ILE A 1059 25.59 1.11 -22.36
C ILE A 1059 24.62 1.10 -23.55
N GLN A 1060 23.32 1.28 -23.26
CA GLN A 1060 22.27 1.31 -24.27
C GLN A 1060 22.09 2.74 -24.82
N GLU A 1061 22.97 3.19 -25.72
CA GLU A 1061 22.89 4.55 -26.30
C GLU A 1061 21.58 4.79 -27.07
N GLU A 1062 21.12 3.79 -27.82
CA GLU A 1062 19.83 3.85 -28.52
C GLU A 1062 18.63 3.75 -27.56
N PRO A 1063 17.48 4.37 -27.87
CA PRO A 1063 16.25 4.22 -27.09
C PRO A 1063 15.75 2.78 -27.09
N THR A 1064 15.55 2.17 -25.91
CA THR A 1064 15.11 0.77 -25.82
C THR A 1064 13.75 0.56 -26.48
N LYS A 1065 13.68 -0.40 -27.42
CA LYS A 1065 12.46 -0.70 -28.17
C LYS A 1065 11.45 -1.43 -27.30
N VAL A 1066 10.21 -0.93 -27.28
CA VAL A 1066 9.09 -1.57 -26.58
C VAL A 1066 7.94 -1.79 -27.58
N CYS A 1067 7.66 -3.06 -27.87
CA CYS A 1067 6.62 -3.49 -28.79
C CYS A 1067 5.25 -3.56 -28.09
N VAL A 1068 4.27 -2.87 -28.67
CA VAL A 1068 2.86 -2.82 -28.26
C VAL A 1068 2.02 -3.05 -29.52
N ASP A 1069 0.89 -3.77 -29.46
CA ASP A 1069 0.03 -3.95 -30.64
C ASP A 1069 -1.13 -2.92 -30.71
N ASN A 1070 -1.45 -2.26 -29.59
CA ASN A 1070 -2.53 -1.29 -29.52
C ASN A 1070 -2.10 0.12 -29.97
N LYS A 1071 -2.41 0.46 -31.22
CA LYS A 1071 -2.14 1.80 -31.81
C LYS A 1071 -2.66 2.97 -30.98
N SER A 1072 -3.76 2.81 -30.25
CA SER A 1072 -4.33 3.88 -29.42
C SER A 1072 -3.50 4.13 -28.17
N ALA A 1073 -2.99 3.07 -27.52
CA ALA A 1073 -2.07 3.19 -26.40
C ALA A 1073 -0.72 3.81 -26.83
N ILE A 1074 -0.22 3.45 -28.02
CA ILE A 1074 0.99 4.05 -28.62
C ILE A 1074 0.77 5.53 -28.93
N ALA A 1075 -0.38 5.90 -29.49
CA ALA A 1075 -0.73 7.30 -29.75
C ALA A 1075 -0.83 8.12 -28.44
N LEU A 1076 -1.43 7.54 -27.40
CA LEU A 1076 -1.53 8.13 -26.05
C LEU A 1076 -0.17 8.28 -25.34
N ALA A 1077 0.79 7.40 -25.65
CA ALA A 1077 2.17 7.47 -25.15
C ALA A 1077 3.05 8.48 -25.91
N LYS A 1078 2.74 8.78 -27.17
CA LYS A 1078 3.54 9.68 -28.02
C LYS A 1078 3.02 11.11 -28.14
N ASN A 1079 1.73 11.34 -27.92
CA ASN A 1079 1.11 12.64 -28.17
C ASN A 1079 0.26 13.09 -26.97
N PRO A 1080 0.57 14.24 -26.34
CA PRO A 1080 -0.19 14.76 -25.20
C PRO A 1080 -1.62 15.23 -25.57
N VAL A 1081 -1.90 15.54 -26.84
CA VAL A 1081 -3.20 16.07 -27.32
C VAL A 1081 -4.37 15.13 -27.03
N PHE A 1082 -4.13 13.85 -26.74
CA PHE A 1082 -5.19 12.90 -26.35
C PHE A 1082 -5.73 13.09 -24.91
N HIS A 1083 -5.21 14.03 -24.12
CA HIS A 1083 -5.58 14.27 -22.71
C HIS A 1083 -7.09 14.24 -22.43
N ASP A 1084 -7.91 14.94 -23.22
CA ASP A 1084 -9.36 15.05 -22.99
C ASP A 1084 -10.12 13.72 -22.97
N ARG A 1085 -9.57 12.67 -23.60
CA ARG A 1085 -10.15 11.33 -23.62
C ARG A 1085 -9.47 10.35 -22.64
N SER A 1086 -8.52 10.82 -21.84
CA SER A 1086 -7.71 9.99 -20.93
C SER A 1086 -7.55 10.55 -19.51
N LYS A 1087 -8.33 11.56 -19.10
CA LYS A 1087 -8.19 12.23 -17.78
C LYS A 1087 -8.32 11.30 -16.56
N HIS A 1088 -8.84 10.08 -16.72
CA HIS A 1088 -8.88 9.06 -15.66
C HIS A 1088 -7.61 8.19 -15.54
N ILE A 1089 -6.72 8.23 -16.54
CA ILE A 1089 -5.44 7.49 -16.61
C ILE A 1089 -4.28 8.36 -16.11
N ASP A 1090 -4.48 9.68 -16.15
CA ASP A 1090 -3.56 10.81 -16.09
C ASP A 1090 -2.40 10.64 -15.07
N ILE A 1091 -2.73 10.76 -13.78
CA ILE A 1091 -1.76 10.95 -12.67
C ILE A 1091 -0.83 9.74 -12.46
N ARG A 1092 -1.23 8.53 -12.87
CA ARG A 1092 -0.51 7.29 -12.48
C ARG A 1092 0.33 6.66 -13.59
N TYR A 1093 0.01 6.91 -14.86
CA TYR A 1093 0.60 6.17 -15.97
C TYR A 1093 1.27 7.04 -17.04
N HIS A 1094 1.24 8.38 -16.94
CA HIS A 1094 1.89 9.24 -17.93
C HIS A 1094 3.43 9.28 -17.89
N TYR A 1095 4.09 8.64 -16.92
CA TYR A 1095 5.56 8.43 -16.89
C TYR A 1095 6.13 7.86 -18.20
N ILE A 1096 5.38 7.00 -18.90
CA ILE A 1096 5.78 6.48 -20.22
C ILE A 1096 5.98 7.60 -21.26
N ARG A 1097 5.21 8.70 -21.20
CA ARG A 1097 5.39 9.86 -22.09
C ARG A 1097 6.73 10.54 -21.84
N GLU A 1098 7.13 10.67 -20.58
CA GLU A 1098 8.39 11.32 -20.19
C GLU A 1098 9.61 10.51 -20.64
N CYS A 1099 9.57 9.18 -20.49
CA CYS A 1099 10.61 8.30 -21.01
C CYS A 1099 10.67 8.25 -22.55
N VAL A 1100 9.53 8.38 -23.24
CA VAL A 1100 9.51 8.52 -24.71
C VAL A 1100 10.04 9.89 -25.15
N ALA A 1101 9.68 10.97 -24.45
CA ALA A 1101 10.14 12.33 -24.76
C ALA A 1101 11.65 12.52 -24.51
N ARG A 1102 12.18 11.95 -23.41
CA ARG A 1102 13.62 11.89 -23.11
C ARG A 1102 14.41 10.95 -24.03
N LYS A 1103 13.72 10.15 -24.85
CA LYS A 1103 14.28 9.09 -25.70
C LYS A 1103 14.95 7.94 -24.90
N ASP A 1104 14.54 7.70 -23.66
CA ASP A 1104 14.97 6.50 -22.92
C ASP A 1104 14.44 5.22 -23.59
N VAL A 1105 13.21 5.30 -24.12
CA VAL A 1105 12.50 4.18 -24.76
C VAL A 1105 11.78 4.63 -26.04
N LYS A 1106 11.61 3.69 -26.98
CA LYS A 1106 10.87 3.88 -28.23
C LYS A 1106 9.73 2.87 -28.32
N VAL A 1107 8.51 3.32 -28.08
CA VAL A 1107 7.32 2.47 -28.24
C VAL A 1107 7.02 2.28 -29.74
N GLU A 1108 6.96 1.04 -30.21
CA GLU A 1108 6.69 0.67 -31.60
C GLU A 1108 5.46 -0.24 -31.75
N TYR A 1109 4.79 -0.14 -32.89
CA TYR A 1109 3.66 -1.00 -33.22
C TYR A 1109 4.15 -2.36 -33.74
N VAL A 1110 3.72 -3.43 -33.09
CA VAL A 1110 3.81 -4.80 -33.62
C VAL A 1110 2.42 -5.25 -34.10
N LYS A 1111 2.34 -6.12 -35.10
CA LYS A 1111 1.08 -6.82 -35.41
C LYS A 1111 0.86 -7.91 -34.37
N SER A 1112 -0.38 -8.22 -33.98
CA SER A 1112 -0.66 -9.25 -32.95
C SER A 1112 -0.07 -10.63 -33.28
N GLN A 1113 0.11 -11.00 -34.56
CA GLN A 1113 0.86 -12.23 -34.91
C GLN A 1113 2.32 -12.20 -34.40
N GLY A 1114 2.97 -11.03 -34.38
CA GLY A 1114 4.31 -10.83 -33.84
C GLY A 1114 4.36 -10.40 -32.37
N GLN A 1115 3.21 -10.31 -31.69
CA GLN A 1115 3.15 -9.96 -30.28
C GLN A 1115 3.55 -11.18 -29.44
N VAL A 1116 4.80 -11.23 -28.98
CA VAL A 1116 5.28 -12.36 -28.18
C VAL A 1116 4.63 -12.38 -26.78
N ALA A 1117 4.17 -11.23 -26.28
CA ALA A 1117 3.58 -11.14 -24.95
C ALA A 1117 2.20 -11.81 -24.82
N ASP A 1118 1.53 -12.15 -25.93
CA ASP A 1118 0.24 -12.87 -26.00
C ASP A 1118 0.21 -14.14 -25.13
N ILE A 1119 1.33 -14.88 -25.10
CA ILE A 1119 1.46 -16.13 -24.33
C ILE A 1119 1.37 -15.94 -22.81
N PHE A 1120 1.51 -14.70 -22.33
CA PHE A 1120 1.40 -14.34 -20.91
C PHE A 1120 0.00 -13.84 -20.51
N THR A 1121 -0.88 -13.53 -21.46
CA THR A 1121 -2.16 -12.83 -21.20
C THR A 1121 -3.39 -13.67 -21.49
N LYS A 1122 -3.35 -14.57 -22.47
CA LYS A 1122 -4.51 -15.36 -22.89
C LYS A 1122 -4.15 -16.82 -23.24
N PRO A 1123 -5.08 -17.78 -23.07
CA PRO A 1123 -4.94 -19.13 -23.62
C PRO A 1123 -4.99 -19.08 -25.17
N LEU A 1124 -4.04 -19.76 -25.82
CA LEU A 1124 -3.83 -19.71 -27.28
C LEU A 1124 -4.21 -21.00 -28.00
N THR A 1125 -4.28 -20.94 -29.32
CA THR A 1125 -4.37 -22.12 -30.20
C THR A 1125 -3.10 -22.97 -30.09
N SER A 1126 -3.14 -24.25 -30.48
CA SER A 1126 -1.91 -25.07 -30.51
C SER A 1126 -0.83 -24.49 -31.42
N GLU A 1127 -1.21 -23.90 -32.55
CA GLU A 1127 -0.29 -23.34 -33.54
C GLU A 1127 0.39 -22.08 -33.02
N ASP A 1128 -0.39 -21.10 -32.53
CA ASP A 1128 0.13 -19.87 -31.94
C ASP A 1128 0.95 -20.13 -30.69
N PHE A 1129 0.50 -21.05 -29.82
CA PHE A 1129 1.24 -21.38 -28.61
C PHE A 1129 2.62 -21.96 -28.92
N LEU A 1130 2.71 -22.93 -29.85
CA LEU A 1130 3.99 -23.52 -30.24
C LEU A 1130 4.90 -22.50 -30.93
N ARG A 1131 4.33 -21.64 -31.78
CA ARG A 1131 5.03 -20.55 -32.47
C ARG A 1131 5.60 -19.52 -31.48
N LEU A 1132 4.80 -19.02 -30.54
CA LEU A 1132 5.26 -18.06 -29.53
C LEU A 1132 6.23 -18.67 -28.52
N ARG A 1133 6.03 -19.93 -28.11
CA ARG A 1133 7.00 -20.65 -27.26
C ARG A 1133 8.37 -20.74 -27.93
N ASN A 1134 8.42 -21.09 -29.22
CA ASN A 1134 9.67 -21.15 -29.97
C ASN A 1134 10.31 -19.74 -30.10
N LEU A 1135 9.50 -18.67 -30.26
CA LEU A 1135 9.97 -17.28 -30.26
C LEU A 1135 10.46 -16.78 -28.89
N LEU A 1136 10.06 -17.40 -27.77
CA LEU A 1136 10.69 -17.14 -26.45
C LEU A 1136 12.07 -17.81 -26.31
N GLY A 1137 12.46 -18.67 -27.25
CA GLY A 1137 13.65 -19.52 -27.14
C GLY A 1137 13.44 -20.81 -26.32
N VAL A 1138 12.19 -21.16 -25.96
CA VAL A 1138 11.91 -22.38 -25.18
C VAL A 1138 11.89 -23.61 -26.10
N THR A 1139 13.02 -24.31 -26.17
CA THR A 1139 13.26 -25.42 -27.11
C THR A 1139 13.82 -26.66 -26.41
N ARG A 1140 13.79 -27.78 -27.13
CA ARG A 1140 14.44 -29.03 -26.70
C ARG A 1140 15.97 -28.90 -26.73
N SER A 1141 16.65 -29.54 -25.77
CA SER A 1141 18.12 -29.55 -25.65
C SER A 1141 18.91 -30.08 -26.87
N SER A 1142 18.26 -30.60 -27.92
CA SER A 1142 18.88 -31.34 -29.03
C SER A 1142 18.49 -30.82 -30.43
N LEU A 1143 18.01 -29.58 -30.55
CA LEU A 1143 17.40 -29.05 -31.80
C LEU A 1143 18.19 -27.91 -32.48
N ARG A 1144 19.46 -27.68 -32.11
CA ARG A 1144 20.34 -26.69 -32.78
C ARG A 1144 21.64 -27.24 -33.38
N GLU A 1145 22.01 -28.50 -33.13
CA GLU A 1145 23.17 -29.16 -33.75
C GLU A 1145 23.00 -29.49 -35.26
N GLY A 1146 21.99 -28.90 -35.93
CA GLY A 1146 21.52 -29.37 -37.23
C GLY A 1146 20.78 -28.34 -38.09
N VAL A 1147 21.26 -27.10 -38.15
CA VAL A 1147 20.93 -26.14 -39.23
C VAL A 1147 22.23 -25.49 -39.71
N GLY A 1148 22.98 -26.19 -40.56
CA GLY A 1148 24.37 -25.83 -40.91
C GLY A 1148 24.89 -26.51 -42.19
N SER A 1149 24.02 -26.60 -43.21
CA SER A 1149 24.27 -27.17 -44.53
C SER A 1149 23.24 -26.61 -45.52
#